data_AF-A0A661AA94-F1
#
_entry.id   AF-A0A661AA94-F1
#
_cell.length_a   1.000
_cell.length_b   1.000
_cell.length_c   1.000
_cell.angle_alpha   90.00
_cell.angle_beta   90.00
_cell.angle_gamma   90.00
#
_symmetry.space_group_name_H-M   'P 1'
#
loop_
_entity.id
_entity.type
_entity.pdbx_description
1 polymer ?
#
loop_
_entity_poly.entity_id
_entity_poly.type
_entity_poly.pdbx_seq_one_letter_code
_entity_poly.pdbx_strand_id
1 'polypeptide(L)'
;FLFFLISQTFNWVHVSNGTASAGSSSDCDYAYSVVVSNDTIFSGGFIGNTYKAGHIVALDTSGTSLWTYTGTYPTSDCEIYDIVSDGEGNIYATGYLIQSSPDIWILKIKDGSLVWEKTYDGGVSGFDIGHCITYGTDSYIYIAGENEAPSDSGANICILKVDTAGNILHEITIDGGYSADRPNDILYTEVNGEPYIYVAGYMMKKNPVSGMPERRFYVCKFDTALSPTSLESYIFTQVSNSEAYAITRFPDGNIYVVGYENKSLPWGEEISVVALTPDTLGEVFHYFYHGTNGDSNGNSDRGYDIVSDNSGYLYLCGYSYYDAQQVNNAVIICIDTLGNQQWLYEYNPHLYTPDDIFRSITIYKNFVFATGYTLPYGTVYRKLLLAGLTTSGTEIFNTYYPDGDSSEGYNVVYSNGNLYIAGMVEETNDHKFAVFSYSVEIDTIPPAKVTLISPDSGIISSQTAQVFTWKSVTDASGIKGYIFQLSYEPSFASTIIDTMLSDTAFSQNFSNDTTFYWRVQALDSAGNYGEWSNIWDITIDGTVPTTPVLISPVNDTILYLSSVQFQWTSSSKGTPVHYVIKIDSIGPGFISPFLVDTVDTNVYNYTFTQDGEFWWSILAFDDAGNTSGTSIDSFILDKTPPVIDSVTIWTDTTYRGPFEVRMKVVDVSPLSAVELYYHINSGTSVTSNPVSIGNNWFVDTIPEIPGTEEDTVYYSIYAADAGGNESEYPSAGAISFRVLEDTTSYTIVWENDFESDSGNMEAAGDWEWGDPEYSGSYSGPSDSHSGTLCWGTVLTGDYSNSSNSILTTPPITIPATLDSFVYLSFYMWFYSENYYDGGNVKISLDNTTFSVIQPLFPSYDTVIYSGNAGIPGENAWTDTIGAHNWIQAKFDLSNYVGETVYIRFHFGSDGSVVRPGWYIDDVTIYGLGRTGTVSKDIPEKDFLCVDPLSEKLEITFGLSHQTDISIRIYDITGRLVRKPIRGSYQAGIHRTEFKLRLGVYFVVMEAQGKIYRKKVIILR
;
A
#
# COMPACT_ATOMS: atom_id res chain seq x y z
N PHE A 1 -7.07 35.19 -10.49
CA PHE A 1 -8.22 35.11 -9.55
C PHE A 1 -9.48 35.28 -10.39
N LEU A 2 -10.30 34.24 -10.59
CA LEU A 2 -11.57 34.37 -11.32
C LEU A 2 -12.68 34.35 -10.28
N PHE A 3 -13.10 35.50 -9.76
CA PHE A 3 -14.40 35.57 -9.09
C PHE A 3 -15.45 35.01 -10.06
N PHE A 4 -16.43 34.23 -9.59
CA PHE A 4 -17.56 33.81 -10.40
C PHE A 4 -18.77 34.63 -9.99
N LEU A 5 -19.48 35.13 -10.99
CA LEU A 5 -20.79 35.71 -10.84
C LEU A 5 -21.78 34.61 -10.48
N ILE A 6 -22.52 34.79 -9.40
CA ILE A 6 -23.61 33.90 -8.98
C ILE A 6 -24.84 34.13 -9.87
N SER A 7 -25.13 35.39 -10.19
CA SER A 7 -26.22 35.77 -11.10
C SER A 7 -26.06 37.21 -11.62
N GLN A 8 -26.62 37.47 -12.81
CA GLN A 8 -26.91 38.82 -13.30
C GLN A 8 -28.43 38.93 -13.46
N THR A 9 -29.01 40.00 -12.93
CA THR A 9 -30.45 40.27 -13.08
C THR A 9 -30.69 41.71 -13.51
N PHE A 10 -31.63 41.93 -14.44
CA PHE A 10 -32.11 43.26 -14.75
C PHE A 10 -32.99 43.73 -13.59
N ASN A 11 -32.69 44.90 -13.03
CA ASN A 11 -33.43 45.44 -11.89
C ASN A 11 -34.56 46.36 -12.37
N TRP A 12 -34.18 47.42 -13.09
CA TRP A 12 -35.06 48.51 -13.48
C TRP A 12 -34.43 49.34 -14.60
N VAL A 13 -35.28 50.07 -15.31
CA VAL A 13 -34.89 51.19 -16.17
C VAL A 13 -35.63 52.44 -15.68
N HIS A 14 -34.92 53.55 -15.56
CA HIS A 14 -35.51 54.86 -15.37
C HIS A 14 -35.53 55.59 -16.70
N VAL A 15 -36.69 56.09 -17.11
CA VAL A 15 -36.87 56.80 -18.36
C VAL A 15 -37.35 58.22 -18.09
N SER A 16 -36.69 59.20 -18.70
CA SER A 16 -37.14 60.58 -18.77
C SER A 16 -37.49 60.93 -20.21
N ASN A 17 -38.67 61.52 -20.42
CA ASN A 17 -39.13 61.93 -21.75
C ASN A 17 -39.35 63.44 -21.79
N GLY A 18 -38.89 64.06 -22.86
CA GLY A 18 -39.22 65.44 -23.17
C GLY A 18 -40.66 65.63 -23.69
N THR A 19 -40.97 66.88 -24.05
CA THR A 19 -42.28 67.30 -24.60
C THR A 19 -42.28 67.49 -26.12
N ALA A 20 -41.15 67.22 -26.78
CA ALA A 20 -41.02 67.22 -28.23
C ALA A 20 -42.02 66.25 -28.88
N SER A 21 -42.35 66.53 -30.13
CA SER A 21 -43.24 65.66 -30.91
C SER A 21 -42.42 64.76 -31.82
N ALA A 22 -42.84 63.49 -31.91
CA ALA A 22 -42.29 62.48 -32.80
C ALA A 22 -41.93 63.03 -34.20
N GLY A 23 -40.66 62.94 -34.59
CA GLY A 23 -40.09 63.40 -35.87
C GLY A 23 -39.58 64.85 -35.91
N SER A 24 -39.51 65.57 -34.79
CA SER A 24 -38.86 66.89 -34.71
C SER A 24 -37.32 66.78 -34.60
N SER A 25 -36.57 67.84 -34.93
CA SER A 25 -35.10 67.82 -34.79
C SER A 25 -34.61 67.74 -33.34
N SER A 26 -35.50 67.97 -32.38
CA SER A 26 -35.28 67.84 -30.94
C SER A 26 -35.97 66.61 -30.35
N ASP A 27 -36.48 65.68 -31.17
CA ASP A 27 -37.22 64.48 -30.76
C ASP A 27 -36.35 63.32 -30.29
N CYS A 28 -35.19 63.64 -29.71
CA CYS A 28 -34.33 62.63 -29.15
C CYS A 28 -33.93 63.04 -27.74
N ASP A 29 -33.88 62.07 -26.85
CA ASP A 29 -33.42 62.23 -25.48
C ASP A 29 -32.31 61.20 -25.23
N TYR A 30 -31.15 61.66 -24.76
CA TYR A 30 -30.00 60.79 -24.54
C TYR A 30 -29.39 61.06 -23.18
N ALA A 31 -29.05 59.99 -22.45
CA ALA A 31 -28.18 60.05 -21.28
C ALA A 31 -26.76 59.66 -21.70
N TYR A 32 -25.79 60.57 -21.59
CA TYR A 32 -24.43 60.35 -22.07
C TYR A 32 -23.46 59.86 -20.99
N SER A 33 -23.61 60.37 -19.76
CA SER A 33 -22.68 60.12 -18.66
C SER A 33 -23.43 59.67 -17.41
N VAL A 34 -22.84 58.75 -16.63
CA VAL A 34 -23.36 58.30 -15.33
C VAL A 34 -22.24 58.25 -14.30
N VAL A 35 -22.51 58.80 -13.13
CA VAL A 35 -21.61 58.73 -11.97
C VAL A 35 -22.38 58.31 -10.72
N VAL A 36 -21.74 57.57 -9.82
CA VAL A 36 -22.33 57.16 -8.55
C VAL A 36 -21.57 57.81 -7.41
N SER A 37 -22.30 58.45 -6.49
CA SER A 37 -21.73 59.08 -5.31
C SER A 37 -22.67 58.93 -4.11
N ASN A 38 -22.16 58.41 -3.00
CA ASN A 38 -22.92 58.15 -1.77
C ASN A 38 -24.26 57.42 -2.03
N ASP A 39 -24.20 56.29 -2.75
CA ASP A 39 -25.35 55.46 -3.12
C ASP A 39 -26.43 56.15 -3.97
N THR A 40 -26.13 57.35 -4.47
CA THR A 40 -26.98 58.08 -5.41
C THR A 40 -26.38 57.99 -6.81
N ILE A 41 -27.23 57.66 -7.78
CA ILE A 41 -26.87 57.56 -9.19
C ILE A 41 -27.24 58.87 -9.86
N PHE A 42 -26.28 59.53 -10.48
CA PHE A 42 -26.49 60.74 -11.26
C PHE A 42 -26.24 60.42 -12.71
N SER A 43 -27.12 60.83 -13.60
CA SER A 43 -26.90 60.72 -15.03
C SER A 43 -27.25 62.03 -15.73
N GLY A 44 -26.42 62.41 -16.70
CA GLY A 44 -26.51 63.68 -17.42
C GLY A 44 -26.60 63.46 -18.93
N GLY A 45 -27.29 64.39 -19.59
CA GLY A 45 -27.59 64.31 -21.01
C GLY A 45 -28.53 65.42 -21.45
N PHE A 46 -29.46 65.12 -22.35
CA PHE A 46 -30.53 66.05 -22.69
C PHE A 46 -31.87 65.35 -22.96
N ILE A 47 -32.93 66.14 -22.86
CA ILE A 47 -34.28 65.77 -23.30
C ILE A 47 -34.81 66.80 -24.29
N GLY A 48 -35.65 66.33 -25.19
CA GLY A 48 -36.27 67.00 -26.31
C GLY A 48 -37.53 67.73 -25.92
N ASN A 49 -37.50 69.06 -25.90
CA ASN A 49 -38.71 69.87 -25.77
C ASN A 49 -38.95 70.61 -27.09
N THR A 50 -39.46 71.84 -27.03
CA THR A 50 -39.40 72.75 -28.19
C THR A 50 -37.98 72.93 -28.71
N TYR A 51 -37.00 72.83 -27.80
CA TYR A 51 -35.56 72.83 -28.01
C TYR A 51 -34.95 71.72 -27.16
N LYS A 52 -33.72 71.29 -27.46
CA LYS A 52 -32.97 70.37 -26.60
C LYS A 52 -32.71 71.05 -25.26
N ALA A 53 -32.93 70.34 -24.17
CA ALA A 53 -32.75 70.84 -22.82
C ALA A 53 -31.86 69.89 -22.03
N GLY A 54 -30.71 70.39 -21.56
CA GLY A 54 -29.80 69.65 -20.71
C GLY A 54 -30.53 69.11 -19.49
N HIS A 55 -30.36 67.82 -19.23
CA HIS A 55 -31.11 67.09 -18.23
C HIS A 55 -30.16 66.30 -17.33
N ILE A 56 -30.39 66.39 -16.03
CA ILE A 56 -29.73 65.54 -15.03
C ILE A 56 -30.79 64.91 -14.15
N VAL A 57 -30.68 63.59 -13.95
CA VAL A 57 -31.49 62.85 -13.00
C VAL A 57 -30.62 62.33 -11.86
N ALA A 58 -31.12 62.43 -10.64
CA ALA A 58 -30.60 61.70 -9.48
C ALA A 58 -31.58 60.61 -9.09
N LEU A 59 -31.07 59.38 -8.96
CA LEU A 59 -31.82 58.17 -8.63
C LEU A 59 -31.26 57.54 -7.37
N ASP A 60 -32.13 56.93 -6.57
CA ASP A 60 -31.68 55.95 -5.59
C ASP A 60 -31.36 54.60 -6.25
N THR A 61 -30.80 53.66 -5.49
CA THR A 61 -30.44 52.32 -5.99
C THR A 61 -31.62 51.49 -6.47
N SER A 62 -32.86 51.90 -6.18
CA SER A 62 -34.09 51.26 -6.67
C SER A 62 -34.61 51.85 -7.99
N GLY A 63 -33.94 52.89 -8.53
CA GLY A 63 -34.35 53.57 -9.76
C GLY A 63 -35.41 54.63 -9.55
N THR A 64 -35.73 54.93 -8.29
CA THR A 64 -36.68 55.97 -7.94
C THR A 64 -35.98 57.32 -8.06
N SER A 65 -36.61 58.26 -8.79
CA SER A 65 -36.09 59.63 -8.88
C SER A 65 -36.13 60.32 -7.53
N LEU A 66 -34.95 60.76 -7.08
CA LEU A 66 -34.79 61.64 -5.93
C LEU A 66 -35.06 63.09 -6.35
N TRP A 67 -34.51 63.48 -7.50
CA TRP A 67 -34.73 64.78 -8.12
C TRP A 67 -34.31 64.76 -9.60
N THR A 68 -34.80 65.75 -10.34
CA THR A 68 -34.37 66.05 -11.70
C THR A 68 -34.04 67.53 -11.83
N TYR A 69 -33.09 67.83 -12.71
CA TYR A 69 -32.80 69.17 -13.19
C TYR A 69 -32.95 69.19 -14.71
N THR A 70 -33.69 70.16 -15.24
CA THR A 70 -33.80 70.40 -16.68
C THR A 70 -33.54 71.87 -16.96
N GLY A 71 -32.48 72.18 -17.70
CA GLY A 71 -32.17 73.53 -18.16
C GLY A 71 -33.11 73.94 -19.29
N THR A 72 -34.27 74.51 -18.98
CA THR A 72 -35.24 74.92 -20.00
C THR A 72 -34.99 76.34 -20.49
N TYR A 73 -34.53 76.46 -21.72
CA TYR A 73 -34.37 77.74 -22.42
C TYR A 73 -35.45 77.91 -23.49
N PRO A 74 -36.21 79.02 -23.48
CA PRO A 74 -37.40 79.16 -24.32
C PRO A 74 -37.12 79.33 -25.81
N THR A 75 -35.87 79.55 -26.21
CA THR A 75 -35.49 79.90 -27.59
C THR A 75 -34.20 79.24 -28.07
N SER A 76 -33.64 78.29 -27.32
CA SER A 76 -32.31 77.75 -27.63
C SER A 76 -32.08 76.34 -27.11
N ASP A 77 -31.22 75.61 -27.82
CA ASP A 77 -30.77 74.27 -27.42
C ASP A 77 -29.67 74.36 -26.35
N CYS A 78 -29.70 73.43 -25.40
CA CYS A 78 -28.57 73.10 -24.55
C CYS A 78 -28.46 71.60 -24.33
N GLU A 79 -27.24 71.11 -24.21
CA GLU A 79 -26.93 69.70 -23.95
C GLU A 79 -25.84 69.58 -22.91
N ILE A 80 -25.88 68.49 -22.15
CA ILE A 80 -24.83 68.09 -21.20
C ILE A 80 -24.18 66.85 -21.80
N TYR A 81 -22.86 66.87 -21.99
CA TYR A 81 -22.13 65.71 -22.50
C TYR A 81 -21.49 64.88 -21.39
N ASP A 82 -21.06 65.53 -20.31
CA ASP A 82 -20.39 64.83 -19.23
C ASP A 82 -20.65 65.48 -17.86
N ILE A 83 -20.59 64.65 -16.82
CA ILE A 83 -20.85 65.03 -15.42
C ILE A 83 -19.80 64.42 -14.48
N VAL A 84 -19.50 65.13 -13.39
CA VAL A 84 -18.62 64.64 -12.33
C VAL A 84 -19.17 65.01 -10.96
N SER A 85 -18.91 64.17 -9.96
CA SER A 85 -19.25 64.42 -8.56
C SER A 85 -18.00 64.75 -7.75
N ASP A 86 -18.12 65.67 -6.78
CA ASP A 86 -17.06 65.92 -5.78
C ASP A 86 -17.12 65.00 -4.56
N GLY A 87 -18.09 64.08 -4.49
CA GLY A 87 -18.26 63.19 -3.35
C GLY A 87 -19.06 63.80 -2.19
N GLU A 88 -19.38 65.09 -2.22
CA GLU A 88 -20.16 65.80 -1.19
C GLU A 88 -21.59 66.12 -1.65
N GLY A 89 -22.04 65.43 -2.71
CA GLY A 89 -23.37 65.59 -3.31
C GLY A 89 -23.49 66.77 -4.28
N ASN A 90 -22.39 67.44 -4.63
CA ASN A 90 -22.42 68.41 -5.73
C ASN A 90 -22.11 67.69 -7.04
N ILE A 91 -22.88 68.03 -8.07
CA ILE A 91 -22.67 67.57 -9.43
C ILE A 91 -22.24 68.76 -10.27
N TYR A 92 -21.13 68.60 -10.98
CA TYR A 92 -20.67 69.53 -11.99
C TYR A 92 -20.91 68.92 -13.36
N ALA A 93 -21.35 69.73 -14.31
CA ALA A 93 -21.67 69.28 -15.65
C ALA A 93 -21.09 70.23 -16.69
N THR A 94 -20.73 69.68 -17.85
CA THR A 94 -20.28 70.46 -19.00
C THR A 94 -21.02 70.06 -20.27
N GLY A 95 -21.07 70.98 -21.23
CA GLY A 95 -21.73 70.81 -22.51
C GLY A 95 -21.78 72.11 -23.28
N TYR A 96 -22.93 72.41 -23.89
CA TYR A 96 -23.13 73.69 -24.56
C TYR A 96 -24.50 74.30 -24.27
N LEU A 97 -24.57 75.63 -24.35
CA LEU A 97 -25.80 76.43 -24.30
C LEU A 97 -25.80 77.39 -25.48
N ILE A 98 -26.82 77.34 -26.32
CA ILE A 98 -26.97 78.31 -27.41
C ILE A 98 -27.56 79.61 -26.84
N GLN A 99 -26.84 80.72 -26.98
CA GLN A 99 -27.38 82.06 -26.74
C GLN A 99 -27.61 82.79 -28.06
N SER A 100 -26.50 83.09 -28.75
CA SER A 100 -26.46 83.50 -30.16
C SER A 100 -25.67 82.49 -31.00
N SER A 101 -24.64 81.91 -30.40
CA SER A 101 -23.88 80.74 -30.83
C SER A 101 -23.78 79.77 -29.65
N PRO A 102 -23.38 78.50 -29.85
CA PRO A 102 -23.11 77.58 -28.74
C PRO A 102 -21.92 78.08 -27.92
N ASP A 103 -22.11 78.24 -26.61
CA ASP A 103 -21.03 78.55 -25.67
C ASP A 103 -20.79 77.34 -24.75
N ILE A 104 -19.55 77.16 -24.26
CA ILE A 104 -19.25 76.12 -23.26
C ILE A 104 -20.13 76.37 -22.03
N TRP A 105 -20.95 75.39 -21.68
CA TRP A 105 -21.90 75.51 -20.58
C TRP A 105 -21.44 74.73 -19.37
N ILE A 106 -21.39 75.39 -18.21
CA ILE A 106 -20.87 74.82 -16.97
C ILE A 106 -21.89 75.01 -15.86
N LEU A 107 -22.22 73.92 -15.19
CA LEU A 107 -23.24 73.90 -14.16
C LEU A 107 -22.69 73.34 -12.86
N LYS A 108 -23.23 73.83 -11.75
CA LYS A 108 -23.20 73.14 -10.47
C LYS A 108 -24.62 72.93 -9.97
N ILE A 109 -24.95 71.68 -9.69
CA ILE A 109 -26.23 71.26 -9.14
C ILE A 109 -25.99 70.62 -7.79
N LYS A 110 -26.88 70.92 -6.84
CA LYS A 110 -26.90 70.27 -5.52
C LYS A 110 -28.34 70.02 -5.13
N ASP A 111 -28.65 68.77 -4.77
CA ASP A 111 -29.98 68.36 -4.30
C ASP A 111 -31.12 68.80 -5.27
N GLY A 112 -30.87 68.70 -6.58
CA GLY A 112 -31.81 69.07 -7.64
C GLY A 112 -31.97 70.57 -7.88
N SER A 113 -31.25 71.40 -7.13
CA SER A 113 -31.24 72.85 -7.31
C SER A 113 -30.00 73.30 -8.05
N LEU A 114 -30.18 74.16 -9.06
CA LEU A 114 -29.09 74.88 -9.69
C LEU A 114 -28.43 75.80 -8.65
N VAL A 115 -27.15 75.57 -8.35
CA VAL A 115 -26.37 76.40 -7.45
C VAL A 115 -25.80 77.59 -8.21
N TRP A 116 -25.17 77.31 -9.35
CA TRP A 116 -24.71 78.32 -10.29
C TRP A 116 -24.61 77.74 -11.70
N GLU A 117 -24.65 78.65 -12.66
CA GLU A 117 -24.46 78.40 -14.08
C GLU A 117 -23.45 79.41 -14.63
N LYS A 118 -22.62 78.96 -15.57
CA LYS A 118 -21.66 79.77 -16.32
C LYS A 118 -21.68 79.37 -17.79
N THR A 119 -21.39 80.35 -18.63
CA THR A 119 -21.05 80.13 -20.04
C THR A 119 -19.67 80.71 -20.33
N TYR A 120 -18.99 80.15 -21.33
CA TYR A 120 -17.70 80.63 -21.81
C TYR A 120 -17.69 80.63 -23.34
N ASP A 121 -17.42 81.80 -23.93
CA ASP A 121 -17.58 82.13 -25.35
C ASP A 121 -16.26 82.19 -26.13
N GLY A 122 -15.16 81.68 -25.56
CA GLY A 122 -13.85 81.65 -26.21
C GLY A 122 -13.27 83.02 -26.62
N GLY A 123 -13.89 84.14 -26.23
CA GLY A 123 -13.52 85.49 -26.66
C GLY A 123 -14.04 85.91 -28.05
N VAL A 124 -14.70 85.02 -28.81
CA VAL A 124 -15.31 85.28 -30.12
C VAL A 124 -16.62 84.51 -30.21
N SER A 125 -17.71 85.16 -30.64
CA SER A 125 -19.01 84.48 -30.76
C SER A 125 -19.00 83.44 -31.88
N GLY A 126 -18.65 82.20 -31.55
CA GLY A 126 -18.52 81.04 -32.43
C GLY A 126 -19.01 79.75 -31.77
N PHE A 127 -18.67 78.59 -32.33
CA PHE A 127 -19.02 77.28 -31.77
C PHE A 127 -18.05 76.88 -30.65
N ASP A 128 -18.46 77.09 -29.39
CA ASP A 128 -17.73 76.67 -28.20
C ASP A 128 -18.52 75.59 -27.43
N ILE A 129 -17.90 74.44 -27.19
CA ILE A 129 -18.59 73.25 -26.64
C ILE A 129 -17.70 72.54 -25.62
N GLY A 130 -18.19 72.35 -24.39
CA GLY A 130 -17.53 71.49 -23.41
C GLY A 130 -17.80 70.02 -23.69
N HIS A 131 -16.76 69.18 -23.73
CA HIS A 131 -16.92 67.74 -24.03
C HIS A 131 -16.79 66.85 -22.80
N CYS A 132 -15.78 67.08 -21.98
CA CYS A 132 -15.45 66.22 -20.84
C CYS A 132 -15.05 67.05 -19.63
N ILE A 133 -15.32 66.52 -18.44
CA ILE A 133 -15.15 67.22 -17.17
C ILE A 133 -14.55 66.30 -16.11
N THR A 134 -13.61 66.81 -15.30
CA THR A 134 -13.06 66.08 -14.17
C THR A 134 -12.94 66.96 -12.94
N TYR A 135 -12.98 66.34 -11.76
CA TYR A 135 -12.84 67.00 -10.46
C TYR A 135 -11.55 66.56 -9.80
N GLY A 136 -10.66 67.52 -9.54
CA GLY A 136 -9.36 67.28 -8.95
C GLY A 136 -9.41 67.15 -7.42
N THR A 137 -8.45 66.39 -6.87
CA THR A 137 -8.21 66.33 -5.42
C THR A 137 -7.80 67.69 -4.83
N ASP A 138 -7.35 68.61 -5.69
CA ASP A 138 -7.09 70.02 -5.40
C ASP A 138 -8.36 70.88 -5.26
N SER A 139 -9.55 70.27 -5.37
CA SER A 139 -10.86 70.91 -5.28
C SER A 139 -11.16 71.91 -6.40
N TYR A 140 -10.61 71.68 -7.59
CA TYR A 140 -10.96 72.41 -8.81
C TYR A 140 -11.64 71.51 -9.84
N ILE A 141 -12.39 72.15 -10.72
CA ILE A 141 -13.05 71.51 -11.86
C ILE A 141 -12.21 71.83 -13.09
N TYR A 142 -11.91 70.80 -13.88
CA TYR A 142 -11.20 70.93 -15.14
C TYR A 142 -12.10 70.46 -16.26
N ILE A 143 -12.22 71.27 -17.32
CA ILE A 143 -13.06 70.99 -18.47
C ILE A 143 -12.18 71.04 -19.70
N ALA A 144 -12.31 70.04 -20.57
CA ALA A 144 -11.80 70.12 -21.92
C ALA A 144 -12.96 70.20 -22.92
N GLY A 145 -12.85 71.15 -23.84
CA GLY A 145 -13.84 71.43 -24.86
C GLY A 145 -13.21 72.01 -26.11
N GLU A 146 -14.03 72.53 -27.00
CA GLU A 146 -13.59 73.24 -28.19
C GLU A 146 -14.02 74.71 -28.12
N ASN A 147 -13.21 75.60 -28.70
CA ASN A 147 -13.57 77.01 -28.90
C ASN A 147 -13.19 77.53 -30.29
N GLU A 148 -14.03 78.36 -30.91
CA GLU A 148 -13.80 78.86 -32.27
C GLU A 148 -12.77 80.01 -32.29
N ALA A 149 -11.69 79.88 -33.06
CA ALA A 149 -10.70 80.96 -33.16
C ALA A 149 -11.10 82.04 -34.18
N PRO A 150 -10.70 83.31 -33.95
CA PRO A 150 -10.94 84.39 -34.92
C PRO A 150 -10.07 84.32 -36.19
N SER A 151 -9.00 83.52 -36.19
CA SER A 151 -7.93 83.56 -37.20
C SER A 151 -7.86 82.36 -38.14
N ASP A 152 -8.58 81.28 -37.85
CA ASP A 152 -8.74 80.12 -38.73
C ASP A 152 -10.23 79.69 -38.73
N SER A 153 -10.69 78.95 -39.73
CA SER A 153 -12.10 78.58 -39.84
C SER A 153 -12.43 77.31 -39.04
N GLY A 154 -11.81 77.11 -37.86
CA GLY A 154 -11.87 75.87 -37.08
C GLY A 154 -11.95 76.10 -35.57
N ALA A 155 -12.42 75.08 -34.86
CA ALA A 155 -12.42 75.05 -33.39
C ALA A 155 -11.04 74.60 -32.86
N ASN A 156 -10.68 75.02 -31.66
CA ASN A 156 -9.40 74.69 -31.02
C ASN A 156 -9.66 74.00 -29.69
N ILE A 157 -8.72 73.19 -29.22
CA ILE A 157 -8.88 72.54 -27.92
C ILE A 157 -8.79 73.62 -26.83
N CYS A 158 -9.84 73.74 -26.03
CA CYS A 158 -9.92 74.64 -24.88
C CYS A 158 -9.90 73.84 -23.57
N ILE A 159 -9.08 74.28 -22.61
CA ILE A 159 -9.03 73.72 -21.26
C ILE A 159 -9.33 74.83 -20.27
N LEU A 160 -10.34 74.62 -19.43
CA LEU A 160 -10.75 75.57 -18.39
C LEU A 160 -10.42 75.01 -17.00
N LYS A 161 -9.91 75.87 -16.12
CA LYS A 161 -9.86 75.63 -14.68
C LYS A 161 -10.92 76.47 -14.00
N VAL A 162 -11.80 75.81 -13.25
CA VAL A 162 -12.94 76.44 -12.59
C VAL A 162 -12.91 76.12 -11.09
N ASP A 163 -13.16 77.12 -10.24
CA ASP A 163 -13.32 76.89 -8.80
C ASP A 163 -14.73 76.37 -8.44
N THR A 164 -14.91 75.89 -7.22
CA THR A 164 -16.20 75.37 -6.75
C THR A 164 -17.33 76.42 -6.66
N ALA A 165 -16.99 77.70 -6.80
CA ALA A 165 -17.94 78.82 -6.87
C ALA A 165 -18.31 79.20 -8.32
N GLY A 166 -17.71 78.53 -9.32
CA GLY A 166 -17.97 78.75 -10.74
C GLY A 166 -17.17 79.90 -11.35
N ASN A 167 -16.10 80.36 -10.71
CA ASN A 167 -15.20 81.33 -11.35
C ASN A 167 -14.23 80.58 -12.27
N ILE A 168 -14.19 80.95 -13.54
CA ILE A 168 -13.17 80.50 -14.48
C ILE A 168 -11.88 81.24 -14.12
N LEU A 169 -10.89 80.49 -13.63
CA LEU A 169 -9.64 81.05 -13.12
C LEU A 169 -8.57 81.13 -14.20
N HIS A 170 -8.52 80.13 -15.08
CA HIS A 170 -7.55 80.00 -16.15
C HIS A 170 -8.18 79.32 -17.35
N GLU A 171 -7.69 79.71 -18.53
CA GLU A 171 -8.06 79.14 -19.82
C GLU A 171 -6.77 78.87 -20.63
N ILE A 172 -6.77 77.75 -21.35
CA ILE A 172 -5.74 77.42 -22.34
C ILE A 172 -6.44 77.07 -23.63
N THR A 173 -5.95 77.64 -24.74
CA THR A 173 -6.37 77.29 -26.09
C THR A 173 -5.17 76.69 -26.83
N ILE A 174 -5.38 75.53 -27.46
CA ILE A 174 -4.36 74.80 -28.22
C ILE A 174 -4.83 74.71 -29.67
N ASP A 175 -4.04 75.31 -30.56
CA ASP A 175 -4.31 75.37 -32.00
C ASP A 175 -3.30 74.53 -32.79
N GLY A 176 -3.82 73.54 -33.53
CA GLY A 176 -3.11 72.67 -34.44
C GLY A 176 -2.61 73.38 -35.72
N GLY A 177 -3.11 74.58 -35.99
CA GLY A 177 -2.76 75.45 -37.09
C GLY A 177 -3.46 75.11 -38.40
N TYR A 178 -4.51 74.26 -38.37
CA TYR A 178 -5.24 73.84 -39.56
C TYR A 178 -6.62 73.25 -39.25
N SER A 179 -7.68 74.08 -39.15
CA SER A 179 -9.09 73.62 -38.99
C SER A 179 -9.33 72.95 -37.62
N ALA A 180 -10.58 72.53 -37.37
CA ALA A 180 -11.05 72.12 -36.05
C ALA A 180 -10.23 71.00 -35.37
N ASP A 181 -9.66 71.29 -34.20
CA ASP A 181 -9.08 70.38 -33.21
C ASP A 181 -10.11 70.09 -32.10
N ARG A 182 -10.08 68.89 -31.49
CA ARG A 182 -11.11 68.52 -30.50
C ARG A 182 -10.57 67.61 -29.40
N PRO A 183 -10.92 67.86 -28.12
CA PRO A 183 -10.70 66.91 -27.05
C PRO A 183 -11.86 65.91 -26.96
N ASN A 184 -11.56 64.68 -26.58
CA ASN A 184 -12.55 63.64 -26.33
C ASN A 184 -12.59 63.22 -24.86
N ASP A 185 -11.47 63.33 -24.13
CA ASP A 185 -11.40 62.92 -22.73
C ASP A 185 -10.33 63.68 -21.94
N ILE A 186 -10.53 63.81 -20.63
CA ILE A 186 -9.68 64.56 -19.70
C ILE A 186 -9.41 63.75 -18.43
N LEU A 187 -8.14 63.71 -18.02
CA LEU A 187 -7.68 62.98 -16.85
C LEU A 187 -6.94 63.91 -15.89
N TYR A 188 -7.47 64.03 -14.66
CA TYR A 188 -6.72 64.53 -13.52
C TYR A 188 -6.04 63.37 -12.81
N THR A 189 -4.72 63.42 -12.60
CA THR A 189 -4.01 62.39 -11.84
C THR A 189 -2.72 62.88 -11.20
N GLU A 190 -2.28 62.21 -10.14
CA GLU A 190 -1.05 62.54 -9.42
C GLU A 190 0.14 61.69 -9.92
N VAL A 191 1.22 62.36 -10.31
CA VAL A 191 2.47 61.74 -10.77
C VAL A 191 3.57 62.13 -9.81
N ASN A 192 4.19 61.14 -9.17
CA ASN A 192 5.21 61.37 -8.14
C ASN A 192 4.76 62.29 -6.98
N GLY A 193 3.44 62.29 -6.67
CA GLY A 193 2.84 63.10 -5.61
C GLY A 193 2.43 64.52 -6.03
N GLU A 194 2.59 64.89 -7.31
CA GLU A 194 2.17 66.18 -7.86
C GLU A 194 1.00 66.01 -8.84
N PRO A 195 -0.03 66.86 -8.79
CA PRO A 195 -1.20 66.73 -9.66
C PRO A 195 -0.96 67.31 -11.06
N TYR A 196 -1.47 66.62 -12.07
CA TYR A 196 -1.39 67.02 -13.48
C TYR A 196 -2.71 66.78 -14.21
N ILE A 197 -2.90 67.53 -15.29
CA ILE A 197 -4.02 67.39 -16.22
C ILE A 197 -3.50 66.82 -17.54
N TYR A 198 -4.17 65.78 -18.03
CA TYR A 198 -3.94 65.21 -19.35
C TYR A 198 -5.21 65.34 -20.18
N VAL A 199 -5.08 65.71 -21.44
CA VAL A 199 -6.20 65.78 -22.37
C VAL A 199 -5.86 64.94 -23.59
N ALA A 200 -6.80 64.10 -24.01
CA ALA A 200 -6.70 63.26 -25.19
C ALA A 200 -7.76 63.66 -26.22
N GLY A 201 -7.39 63.62 -27.50
CA GLY A 201 -8.29 63.90 -28.61
C GLY A 201 -7.58 63.82 -29.95
N TYR A 202 -7.89 64.75 -30.84
CA TYR A 202 -7.16 64.90 -32.09
C TYR A 202 -6.83 66.36 -32.38
N MET A 203 -5.71 66.55 -33.09
CA MET A 203 -5.42 67.80 -33.77
C MET A 203 -5.52 67.62 -35.28
N MET A 204 -6.16 68.57 -35.94
CA MET A 204 -6.22 68.63 -37.37
C MET A 204 -4.92 69.19 -37.93
N LYS A 205 -4.31 68.45 -38.86
CA LYS A 205 -3.09 68.86 -39.55
C LYS A 205 -3.28 68.73 -41.04
N LYS A 206 -2.55 69.54 -41.79
CA LYS A 206 -2.46 69.38 -43.24
C LYS A 206 -1.60 68.15 -43.57
N ASN A 207 -2.16 67.20 -44.29
CA ASN A 207 -1.41 66.06 -44.81
C ASN A 207 -0.33 66.57 -45.79
N PRO A 208 0.98 66.32 -45.55
CA PRO A 208 2.07 66.85 -46.39
C PRO A 208 2.10 66.25 -47.80
N VAL A 209 1.40 65.13 -48.05
CA VAL A 209 1.36 64.44 -49.34
C VAL A 209 0.09 64.83 -50.12
N SER A 210 -1.10 64.66 -49.54
CA SER A 210 -2.38 64.94 -50.22
C SER A 210 -2.82 66.40 -50.13
N GLY A 211 -2.28 67.16 -49.16
CA GLY A 211 -2.70 68.53 -48.87
C GLY A 211 -4.08 68.64 -48.21
N MET A 212 -4.77 67.51 -47.97
CA MET A 212 -6.08 67.44 -47.31
C MET A 212 -5.95 67.51 -45.78
N PRO A 213 -7.00 67.97 -45.06
CA PRO A 213 -7.06 67.85 -43.60
C PRO A 213 -7.00 66.40 -43.15
N GLU A 214 -6.28 66.15 -42.07
CA GLU A 214 -6.10 64.84 -41.46
C GLU A 214 -6.06 64.98 -39.93
N ARG A 215 -6.87 64.18 -39.22
CA ARG A 215 -6.83 64.13 -37.76
C ARG A 215 -5.56 63.43 -37.32
N ARG A 216 -4.91 63.95 -36.27
CA ARG A 216 -3.78 63.30 -35.63
C ARG A 216 -4.09 63.09 -34.16
N PHE A 217 -3.95 61.84 -33.72
CA PHE A 217 -3.99 61.46 -32.33
C PHE A 217 -3.15 62.41 -31.49
N TYR A 218 -3.75 63.00 -30.47
CA TYR A 218 -3.10 64.03 -29.67
C TYR A 218 -3.32 63.81 -28.19
N VAL A 219 -2.23 63.96 -27.42
CA VAL A 219 -2.25 63.97 -25.97
C VAL A 219 -1.39 65.14 -25.48
N CYS A 220 -1.86 65.90 -24.52
CA CYS A 220 -1.09 66.98 -23.90
C CYS A 220 -1.16 66.92 -22.37
N LYS A 221 -0.10 67.42 -21.73
CA LYS A 221 0.07 67.47 -20.28
C LYS A 221 0.21 68.90 -19.80
N PHE A 222 -0.50 69.23 -18.72
CA PHE A 222 -0.42 70.52 -18.02
C PHE A 222 -0.26 70.35 -16.52
N ASP A 223 0.38 71.32 -15.88
CA ASP A 223 0.24 71.51 -14.43
C ASP A 223 -1.18 71.98 -14.08
N THR A 224 -1.56 71.85 -12.81
CA THR A 224 -2.86 72.34 -12.32
C THR A 224 -2.98 73.87 -12.34
N ALA A 225 -1.89 74.62 -12.54
CA ALA A 225 -1.96 76.06 -12.76
C ALA A 225 -2.37 76.43 -14.19
N LEU A 226 -2.43 75.45 -15.10
CA LEU A 226 -2.63 75.62 -16.53
C LEU A 226 -1.65 76.66 -17.10
N SER A 227 -0.35 76.39 -16.97
CA SER A 227 0.70 77.21 -17.59
C SER A 227 0.46 77.40 -19.11
N PRO A 228 0.82 78.57 -19.72
CA PRO A 228 0.45 78.93 -21.10
C PRO A 228 0.93 78.00 -22.21
N THR A 229 1.90 77.14 -21.91
CA THR A 229 2.40 76.11 -22.82
C THR A 229 2.24 74.76 -22.14
N SER A 230 1.73 73.76 -22.87
CA SER A 230 1.77 72.37 -22.42
C SER A 230 3.17 72.02 -21.96
N LEU A 231 3.26 71.35 -20.80
CA LEU A 231 4.54 70.87 -20.29
C LEU A 231 5.14 69.87 -21.28
N GLU A 232 4.29 69.00 -21.82
CA GLU A 232 4.64 67.99 -22.82
C GLU A 232 3.46 67.74 -23.74
N SER A 233 3.72 67.27 -24.96
CA SER A 233 2.68 66.85 -25.89
C SER A 233 3.14 65.68 -26.76
N TYR A 234 2.22 64.77 -27.07
CA TYR A 234 2.43 63.62 -27.94
C TYR A 234 1.48 63.70 -29.13
N ILE A 235 2.04 63.53 -30.33
CA ILE A 235 1.30 63.47 -31.61
C ILE A 235 1.87 62.28 -32.38
N PHE A 236 1.03 61.44 -32.96
CA PHE A 236 1.52 60.40 -33.88
C PHE A 236 2.36 61.02 -35.00
N THR A 237 3.59 60.52 -35.14
CA THR A 237 4.54 61.06 -36.14
C THR A 237 4.19 60.65 -37.57
N GLN A 238 3.36 59.62 -37.71
CA GLN A 238 2.89 59.13 -39.02
C GLN A 238 1.82 60.06 -39.58
N VAL A 239 1.78 60.13 -40.91
CA VAL A 239 0.78 60.91 -41.65
C VAL A 239 -0.42 59.99 -41.90
N SER A 240 -1.22 59.84 -40.86
CA SER A 240 -2.35 58.92 -40.77
C SER A 240 -3.51 59.57 -40.02
N ASN A 241 -4.74 59.42 -40.56
CA ASN A 241 -5.95 59.85 -39.87
C ASN A 241 -6.08 59.06 -38.56
N SER A 242 -6.05 59.76 -37.43
CA SER A 242 -6.01 59.14 -36.11
C SER A 242 -6.65 60.03 -35.07
N GLU A 243 -7.22 59.43 -34.03
CA GLU A 243 -7.97 60.12 -33.00
C GLU A 243 -7.93 59.32 -31.70
N ALA A 244 -7.69 60.00 -30.58
CA ALA A 244 -7.77 59.43 -29.25
C ALA A 244 -9.18 59.63 -28.69
N TYR A 245 -9.77 58.60 -28.08
CA TYR A 245 -11.11 58.66 -27.51
C TYR A 245 -11.13 58.67 -25.98
N ALA A 246 -10.31 57.86 -25.32
CA ALA A 246 -10.27 57.78 -23.86
C ALA A 246 -8.84 57.71 -23.32
N ILE A 247 -8.64 58.26 -22.12
CA ILE A 247 -7.36 58.34 -21.43
C ILE A 247 -7.50 57.86 -19.97
N THR A 248 -6.58 57.01 -19.53
CA THR A 248 -6.53 56.54 -18.15
C THR A 248 -5.10 56.44 -17.63
N ARG A 249 -4.94 56.40 -16.31
CA ARG A 249 -3.65 56.14 -15.67
C ARG A 249 -3.67 54.80 -14.94
N PHE A 250 -2.63 54.02 -15.18
CA PHE A 250 -2.47 52.70 -14.60
C PHE A 250 -1.66 52.72 -13.29
N PRO A 251 -1.81 51.70 -12.41
CA PRO A 251 -0.97 51.56 -11.22
C PRO A 251 0.53 51.38 -11.48
N ASP A 252 0.95 50.97 -12.69
CA ASP A 252 2.36 50.97 -13.08
C ASP A 252 2.96 52.38 -13.24
N GLY A 253 2.09 53.39 -13.24
CA GLY A 253 2.43 54.80 -13.34
C GLY A 253 2.22 55.42 -14.72
N ASN A 254 2.09 54.63 -15.78
CA ASN A 254 1.97 55.09 -17.17
C ASN A 254 0.56 55.60 -17.51
N ILE A 255 0.50 56.45 -18.54
CA ILE A 255 -0.73 56.96 -19.15
C ILE A 255 -1.07 56.09 -20.35
N TYR A 256 -2.31 55.65 -20.44
CA TYR A 256 -2.80 54.81 -21.51
C TYR A 256 -3.91 55.53 -22.24
N VAL A 257 -3.82 55.54 -23.57
CA VAL A 257 -4.77 56.25 -24.42
C VAL A 257 -5.21 55.32 -25.54
N VAL A 258 -6.52 55.15 -25.68
CA VAL A 258 -7.13 54.31 -26.72
C VAL A 258 -7.82 55.17 -27.77
N GLY A 259 -7.83 54.70 -29.00
CA GLY A 259 -8.52 55.35 -30.11
C GLY A 259 -8.36 54.54 -31.39
N TYR A 260 -8.15 55.24 -32.50
CA TYR A 260 -7.83 54.60 -33.78
C TYR A 260 -6.69 55.29 -34.54
N GLU A 261 -6.03 54.54 -35.42
CA GLU A 261 -5.06 55.05 -36.39
C GLU A 261 -5.29 54.42 -37.78
N ASN A 262 -5.20 55.24 -38.84
CA ASN A 262 -5.32 54.78 -40.23
C ASN A 262 -3.94 54.59 -40.87
N LYS A 263 -3.47 53.34 -41.02
CA LYS A 263 -2.24 53.10 -41.77
C LYS A 263 -2.49 53.06 -43.28
N SER A 264 -1.89 53.99 -44.01
CA SER A 264 -2.03 54.14 -45.46
C SER A 264 -1.94 52.82 -46.24
N LEU A 265 -3.06 52.46 -46.91
CA LEU A 265 -3.33 51.36 -47.86
C LEU A 265 -2.37 50.14 -47.91
N PRO A 266 -2.93 48.91 -47.86
CA PRO A 266 -4.35 48.61 -48.08
C PRO A 266 -5.25 48.72 -46.84
N TRP A 267 -4.73 49.19 -45.70
CA TRP A 267 -5.37 48.99 -44.39
C TRP A 267 -6.18 50.24 -44.01
N GLY A 268 -7.28 50.05 -43.29
CA GLY A 268 -8.20 51.13 -42.89
C GLY A 268 -7.91 51.60 -41.47
N GLU A 269 -8.94 51.97 -40.71
CA GLU A 269 -8.75 52.41 -39.32
C GLU A 269 -8.52 51.20 -38.42
N GLU A 270 -7.54 51.27 -37.53
CA GLU A 270 -7.15 50.20 -36.62
C GLU A 270 -7.32 50.67 -35.19
N ILE A 271 -7.74 49.78 -34.29
CA ILE A 271 -7.73 50.09 -32.85
C ILE A 271 -6.28 50.35 -32.44
N SER A 272 -6.08 51.49 -31.78
CA SER A 272 -4.76 51.95 -31.37
C SER A 272 -4.73 52.18 -29.87
N VAL A 273 -3.73 51.64 -29.19
CA VAL A 273 -3.46 51.91 -27.78
C VAL A 273 -2.01 52.34 -27.63
N VAL A 274 -1.81 53.54 -27.09
CA VAL A 274 -0.47 54.05 -26.77
C VAL A 274 -0.28 54.14 -25.27
N ALA A 275 0.85 53.61 -24.80
CA ALA A 275 1.31 53.78 -23.44
C ALA A 275 2.38 54.87 -23.41
N LEU A 276 2.21 55.87 -22.55
CA LEU A 276 3.07 57.04 -22.43
C LEU A 276 3.61 57.16 -21.01
N THR A 277 4.88 57.52 -20.88
CA THR A 277 5.45 57.88 -19.57
C THR A 277 4.73 59.13 -19.04
N PRO A 278 4.38 59.17 -17.75
CA PRO A 278 3.58 60.26 -17.21
C PRO A 278 4.37 61.57 -17.16
N ASP A 279 5.70 61.51 -17.04
CA ASP A 279 6.55 62.69 -16.91
C ASP A 279 6.77 63.41 -18.24
N THR A 280 7.18 62.69 -19.27
CA THR A 280 7.64 63.24 -20.56
C THR A 280 6.70 62.95 -21.73
N LEU A 281 5.59 62.25 -21.52
CA LEU A 281 4.76 61.67 -22.59
C LEU A 281 5.58 60.88 -23.62
N GLY A 282 6.63 60.18 -23.15
CA GLY A 282 7.46 59.34 -23.99
C GLY A 282 6.77 58.01 -24.25
N GLU A 283 6.74 57.56 -25.51
CA GLU A 283 6.14 56.29 -25.87
C GLU A 283 6.86 55.11 -25.21
N VAL A 284 6.10 54.31 -24.46
CA VAL A 284 6.54 53.06 -23.84
C VAL A 284 6.27 51.90 -24.80
N PHE A 285 5.04 51.81 -25.31
CA PHE A 285 4.66 50.90 -26.38
C PHE A 285 3.50 51.47 -27.18
N HIS A 286 3.31 50.93 -28.39
CA HIS A 286 2.19 51.21 -29.27
C HIS A 286 1.59 49.89 -29.77
N TYR A 287 0.36 49.61 -29.35
CA TYR A 287 -0.40 48.43 -29.73
C TYR A 287 -1.41 48.75 -30.83
N PHE A 288 -1.55 47.81 -31.77
CA PHE A 288 -2.49 47.87 -32.88
C PHE A 288 -3.29 46.58 -32.93
N TYR A 289 -4.57 46.70 -33.25
CA TYR A 289 -5.43 45.57 -33.58
C TYR A 289 -6.07 45.79 -34.96
N HIS A 290 -5.92 44.77 -35.83
CA HIS A 290 -6.20 44.82 -37.28
C HIS A 290 -7.33 43.84 -37.70
N GLY A 291 -8.21 43.48 -36.78
CA GLY A 291 -9.23 42.45 -36.98
C GLY A 291 -8.66 41.02 -37.16
N THR A 292 -9.54 40.02 -37.18
CA THR A 292 -9.14 38.59 -37.27
C THR A 292 -8.79 38.12 -38.68
N ASN A 293 -9.11 38.88 -39.73
CA ASN A 293 -9.04 38.43 -41.13
C ASN A 293 -7.93 39.10 -41.96
N GLY A 294 -7.15 40.02 -41.40
CA GLY A 294 -6.09 40.73 -42.13
C GLY A 294 -6.68 41.55 -43.28
N ASP A 295 -7.10 42.77 -42.97
CA ASP A 295 -7.97 43.57 -43.83
C ASP A 295 -7.36 43.93 -45.19
N SER A 296 -8.01 43.46 -46.26
CA SER A 296 -7.58 43.69 -47.64
C SER A 296 -8.27 44.89 -48.33
N ASN A 297 -9.25 45.54 -47.68
CA ASN A 297 -10.17 46.49 -48.32
C ASN A 297 -10.44 47.82 -47.56
N GLY A 298 -9.64 48.20 -46.56
CA GLY A 298 -9.82 49.50 -45.88
C GLY A 298 -10.95 49.55 -44.83
N ASN A 299 -11.04 48.52 -44.00
CA ASN A 299 -12.03 48.36 -42.93
C ASN A 299 -11.74 49.26 -41.71
N SER A 300 -12.73 49.46 -40.83
CA SER A 300 -12.62 50.39 -39.69
C SER A 300 -12.78 49.64 -38.37
N ASP A 301 -11.73 49.59 -37.56
CA ASP A 301 -11.75 49.14 -36.18
C ASP A 301 -11.49 50.36 -35.26
N ARG A 302 -12.26 50.51 -34.19
CA ARG A 302 -12.13 51.64 -33.26
C ARG A 302 -12.31 51.22 -31.81
N GLY A 303 -11.40 51.65 -30.94
CA GLY A 303 -11.48 51.47 -29.50
C GLY A 303 -12.01 52.74 -28.85
N TYR A 304 -13.03 52.63 -27.99
CA TYR A 304 -13.74 53.78 -27.43
C TYR A 304 -13.37 54.09 -25.99
N ASP A 305 -13.11 53.07 -25.18
CA ASP A 305 -12.90 53.21 -23.75
C ASP A 305 -11.89 52.17 -23.25
N ILE A 306 -11.17 52.50 -22.19
CA ILE A 306 -10.10 51.67 -21.63
C ILE A 306 -10.07 51.76 -20.11
N VAL A 307 -10.07 50.59 -19.48
CA VAL A 307 -9.91 50.41 -18.04
C VAL A 307 -8.81 49.42 -17.74
N SER A 308 -8.54 49.25 -16.46
CA SER A 308 -7.33 48.57 -16.05
C SER A 308 -7.47 47.92 -14.67
N ASP A 309 -6.81 46.79 -14.46
CA ASP A 309 -6.83 46.10 -13.17
C ASP A 309 -5.56 46.34 -12.34
N ASN A 310 -5.58 45.91 -11.07
CA ASN A 310 -4.40 46.00 -10.22
C ASN A 310 -3.35 44.90 -10.51
N SER A 311 -3.58 44.03 -11.50
CA SER A 311 -2.75 42.85 -11.78
C SER A 311 -1.77 43.06 -12.93
N GLY A 312 -1.85 44.17 -13.66
CA GLY A 312 -0.96 44.45 -14.80
C GLY A 312 -1.62 44.32 -16.17
N TYR A 313 -2.96 44.35 -16.24
CA TYR A 313 -3.69 44.20 -17.49
C TYR A 313 -4.61 45.38 -17.78
N LEU A 314 -4.71 45.68 -19.08
CA LEU A 314 -5.53 46.74 -19.64
C LEU A 314 -6.64 46.09 -20.47
N TYR A 315 -7.84 46.62 -20.33
CA TYR A 315 -9.04 46.15 -21.01
C TYR A 315 -9.64 47.30 -21.77
N LEU A 316 -9.69 47.18 -23.09
CA LEU A 316 -10.35 48.17 -23.94
C LEU A 316 -11.57 47.56 -24.60
N CYS A 317 -12.55 48.39 -24.90
CA CYS A 317 -13.71 47.99 -25.69
C CYS A 317 -13.86 48.83 -26.95
N GLY A 318 -14.55 48.27 -27.94
CA GLY A 318 -14.79 48.94 -29.21
C GLY A 318 -15.59 48.07 -30.17
N TYR A 319 -15.33 48.28 -31.46
CA TYR A 319 -15.79 47.36 -32.50
C TYR A 319 -14.67 47.04 -33.48
N SER A 320 -14.80 45.88 -34.11
CA SER A 320 -13.99 45.47 -35.25
C SER A 320 -14.86 45.17 -36.46
N TYR A 321 -14.43 45.59 -37.65
CA TYR A 321 -15.18 45.42 -38.88
C TYR A 321 -14.79 44.14 -39.61
N TYR A 322 -15.76 43.31 -39.98
CA TYR A 322 -15.53 42.00 -40.61
C TYR A 322 -15.79 42.01 -42.13
N ASP A 323 -14.71 42.02 -42.92
CA ASP A 323 -14.71 42.17 -44.41
C ASP A 323 -15.65 41.23 -45.15
N ALA A 324 -15.69 39.95 -44.77
CA ALA A 324 -16.45 38.94 -45.51
C ALA A 324 -17.98 39.15 -45.46
N GLN A 325 -18.46 40.03 -44.58
CA GLN A 325 -19.90 40.24 -44.34
C GLN A 325 -20.32 41.71 -44.21
N GLN A 326 -19.38 42.66 -44.16
CA GLN A 326 -19.64 44.11 -43.99
C GLN A 326 -20.39 44.46 -42.70
N VAL A 327 -19.88 43.99 -41.56
CA VAL A 327 -20.55 44.06 -40.25
C VAL A 327 -19.58 44.47 -39.14
N ASN A 328 -20.08 45.17 -38.13
CA ASN A 328 -19.34 45.53 -36.91
C ASN A 328 -19.55 44.45 -35.85
N ASN A 329 -18.47 43.94 -35.27
CA ASN A 329 -18.50 43.05 -34.11
C ASN A 329 -18.02 43.81 -32.88
N ALA A 330 -18.75 43.72 -31.77
CA ALA A 330 -18.33 44.35 -30.53
C ALA A 330 -17.14 43.57 -29.93
N VAL A 331 -16.07 44.27 -29.57
CA VAL A 331 -14.83 43.65 -29.09
C VAL A 331 -14.43 44.13 -27.70
N ILE A 332 -13.84 43.22 -26.93
CA ILE A 332 -13.08 43.53 -25.72
C ILE A 332 -11.70 42.90 -25.88
N ILE A 333 -10.65 43.69 -25.71
CA ILE A 333 -9.26 43.25 -25.88
C ILE A 333 -8.52 43.42 -24.56
N CYS A 334 -7.83 42.37 -24.12
CA CYS A 334 -6.90 42.46 -23.01
C CYS A 334 -5.47 42.51 -23.54
N ILE A 335 -4.72 43.51 -23.08
CA ILE A 335 -3.28 43.64 -23.33
C ILE A 335 -2.54 43.73 -21.98
N ASP A 336 -1.28 43.29 -21.94
CA ASP A 336 -0.41 43.51 -20.79
C ASP A 336 0.28 44.88 -20.85
N THR A 337 0.98 45.27 -19.78
CA THR A 337 1.74 46.53 -19.72
C THR A 337 2.94 46.60 -20.68
N LEU A 338 3.24 45.51 -21.41
CA LEU A 338 4.28 45.47 -22.45
C LEU A 338 3.69 45.61 -23.85
N GLY A 339 2.35 45.72 -23.97
CA GLY A 339 1.64 45.83 -25.24
C GLY A 339 1.37 44.48 -25.91
N ASN A 340 1.52 43.35 -25.22
CA ASN A 340 1.17 42.05 -25.77
C ASN A 340 -0.30 41.75 -25.52
N GLN A 341 -1.03 41.40 -26.57
CA GLN A 341 -2.40 40.90 -26.46
C GLN A 341 -2.42 39.56 -25.73
N GLN A 342 -3.23 39.48 -24.68
CA GLN A 342 -3.42 38.28 -23.87
C GLN A 342 -4.61 37.46 -24.37
N TRP A 343 -5.71 38.15 -24.66
CA TRP A 343 -6.93 37.55 -25.19
C TRP A 343 -7.77 38.60 -25.91
N LEU A 344 -8.65 38.10 -26.77
CA LEU A 344 -9.65 38.87 -27.51
C LEU A 344 -11.00 38.21 -27.25
N TYR A 345 -12.00 39.03 -26.92
CA TYR A 345 -13.39 38.64 -26.91
C TYR A 345 -14.10 39.35 -28.05
N GLU A 346 -14.74 38.57 -28.92
CA GLU A 346 -15.59 39.07 -29.99
C GLU A 346 -17.01 38.61 -29.71
N TYR A 347 -17.90 39.56 -29.48
CA TYR A 347 -19.32 39.27 -29.46
C TYR A 347 -19.82 39.21 -30.91
N ASN A 348 -20.14 37.99 -31.37
CA ASN A 348 -20.74 37.75 -32.69
C ASN A 348 -21.77 36.61 -32.58
N PRO A 349 -23.02 36.92 -32.20
CA PRO A 349 -24.05 35.91 -31.96
C PRO A 349 -24.53 35.23 -33.25
N HIS A 350 -24.34 35.85 -34.42
CA HIS A 350 -24.97 35.42 -35.68
C HIS A 350 -24.08 35.62 -36.90
N LEU A 351 -23.90 34.54 -37.66
CA LEU A 351 -22.99 34.48 -38.80
C LEU A 351 -23.36 35.34 -40.01
N TYR A 352 -24.38 36.21 -39.99
CA TYR A 352 -24.73 37.09 -41.13
C TYR A 352 -25.56 38.29 -40.63
N THR A 353 -25.04 39.52 -40.71
CA THR A 353 -25.71 40.85 -40.56
C THR A 353 -25.90 41.55 -39.18
N PRO A 354 -25.02 41.43 -38.17
CA PRO A 354 -25.10 42.31 -36.98
C PRO A 354 -24.32 43.65 -37.11
N ASP A 355 -24.74 44.68 -36.36
CA ASP A 355 -24.03 45.96 -36.13
C ASP A 355 -23.87 46.08 -34.62
N ASP A 356 -22.73 45.59 -34.10
CA ASP A 356 -22.47 45.44 -32.67
C ASP A 356 -21.29 46.31 -32.24
N ILE A 357 -21.46 47.10 -31.17
CA ILE A 357 -20.45 48.02 -30.66
C ILE A 357 -20.47 48.03 -29.13
N PHE A 358 -19.29 47.97 -28.49
CA PHE A 358 -19.11 48.42 -27.10
C PHE A 358 -18.57 49.85 -27.08
N ARG A 359 -19.17 50.72 -26.27
CA ARG A 359 -18.80 52.15 -26.16
C ARG A 359 -18.10 52.50 -24.85
N SER A 360 -18.43 51.81 -23.77
CA SER A 360 -17.83 52.06 -22.47
C SER A 360 -17.60 50.76 -21.74
N ILE A 361 -16.54 50.76 -20.92
CA ILE A 361 -16.08 49.60 -20.17
C ILE A 361 -15.78 50.03 -18.74
N THR A 362 -16.16 49.19 -17.78
CA THR A 362 -15.84 49.38 -16.37
C THR A 362 -15.28 48.09 -15.81
N ILE A 363 -14.56 48.19 -14.70
CA ILE A 363 -13.94 47.06 -14.05
C ILE A 363 -14.23 47.08 -12.55
N TYR A 364 -14.52 45.90 -12.02
CA TYR A 364 -14.59 45.70 -10.58
C TYR A 364 -13.91 44.38 -10.22
N LYS A 365 -12.85 44.48 -9.42
CA LYS A 365 -12.02 43.34 -9.01
C LYS A 365 -11.53 42.56 -10.24
N ASN A 366 -11.99 41.32 -10.43
CA ASN A 366 -11.58 40.45 -11.54
C ASN A 366 -12.64 40.32 -12.63
N PHE A 367 -13.51 41.31 -12.74
CA PHE A 367 -14.57 41.36 -13.75
C PHE A 367 -14.53 42.64 -14.54
N VAL A 368 -14.69 42.47 -15.85
CA VAL A 368 -14.79 43.54 -16.82
C VAL A 368 -16.20 43.54 -17.35
N PHE A 369 -16.82 44.71 -17.38
CA PHE A 369 -18.18 44.89 -17.88
C PHE A 369 -18.16 45.94 -18.98
N ALA A 370 -18.71 45.60 -20.14
CA ALA A 370 -18.78 46.52 -21.27
C ALA A 370 -20.23 46.71 -21.70
N THR A 371 -20.58 47.95 -22.03
CA THR A 371 -21.91 48.31 -22.54
C THR A 371 -21.83 48.94 -23.93
N GLY A 372 -22.90 48.78 -24.69
CA GLY A 372 -23.08 49.45 -25.97
C GLY A 372 -24.39 49.04 -26.61
N TYR A 373 -24.35 48.62 -27.87
CA TYR A 373 -25.53 48.08 -28.55
C TYR A 373 -25.19 46.92 -29.47
N THR A 374 -26.21 46.12 -29.79
CA THR A 374 -26.20 45.07 -30.81
C THR A 374 -27.37 45.26 -31.75
N LEU A 375 -27.27 44.77 -32.99
CA LEU A 375 -28.41 44.65 -33.90
C LEU A 375 -28.79 43.17 -34.06
N PRO A 376 -29.79 42.66 -33.31
CA PRO A 376 -30.19 41.26 -33.40
C PRO A 376 -30.67 40.87 -34.80
N TYR A 377 -30.34 39.64 -35.20
CA TYR A 377 -30.65 39.14 -36.54
C TYR A 377 -32.15 39.23 -36.89
N GLY A 378 -32.44 39.76 -38.08
CA GLY A 378 -33.81 39.89 -38.59
C GLY A 378 -34.61 41.05 -37.97
N THR A 379 -33.95 41.93 -37.22
CA THR A 379 -34.55 43.16 -36.67
C THR A 379 -33.89 44.40 -37.26
N VAL A 380 -34.55 45.55 -37.16
CA VAL A 380 -33.98 46.87 -37.49
C VAL A 380 -33.72 47.69 -36.22
N TYR A 381 -33.96 47.11 -35.05
CA TYR A 381 -33.93 47.79 -33.76
C TYR A 381 -32.66 47.41 -33.01
N ARG A 382 -31.86 48.41 -32.65
CA ARG A 382 -30.67 48.20 -31.82
C ARG A 382 -31.09 47.80 -30.41
N LYS A 383 -30.33 46.97 -29.72
CA LYS A 383 -30.58 46.60 -28.34
C LYS A 383 -29.37 46.92 -27.50
N LEU A 384 -29.59 47.46 -26.30
CA LEU A 384 -28.52 47.67 -25.34
C LEU A 384 -27.84 46.31 -25.14
N LEU A 385 -26.52 46.28 -25.36
CA LEU A 385 -25.69 45.11 -25.16
C LEU A 385 -24.89 45.34 -23.88
N LEU A 386 -25.01 44.42 -22.93
CA LEU A 386 -24.19 44.39 -21.72
C LEU A 386 -23.48 43.04 -21.65
N ALA A 387 -22.15 43.05 -21.62
CA ALA A 387 -21.33 41.86 -21.45
C ALA A 387 -20.54 41.92 -20.15
N GLY A 388 -20.47 40.80 -19.45
CA GLY A 388 -19.63 40.59 -18.28
C GLY A 388 -18.62 39.47 -18.54
N LEU A 389 -17.35 39.78 -18.38
CA LEU A 389 -16.24 38.85 -18.57
C LEU A 389 -15.40 38.79 -17.30
N THR A 390 -14.72 37.67 -17.09
CA THR A 390 -13.59 37.63 -16.16
C THR A 390 -12.39 38.37 -16.75
N THR A 391 -11.45 38.80 -15.91
CA THR A 391 -10.16 39.37 -16.36
C THR A 391 -9.31 38.42 -17.19
N SER A 392 -9.65 37.12 -17.23
CA SER A 392 -9.04 36.11 -18.11
C SER A 392 -9.74 35.96 -19.46
N GLY A 393 -10.75 36.78 -19.76
CA GLY A 393 -11.47 36.76 -21.04
C GLY A 393 -12.56 35.68 -21.12
N THR A 394 -12.95 35.08 -20.00
CA THR A 394 -14.06 34.13 -19.99
C THR A 394 -15.37 34.89 -19.90
N GLU A 395 -16.23 34.73 -20.91
CA GLU A 395 -17.59 35.24 -20.89
C GLU A 395 -18.36 34.64 -19.71
N ILE A 396 -19.00 35.50 -18.94
CA ILE A 396 -19.87 35.13 -17.81
C ILE A 396 -21.32 35.25 -18.26
N PHE A 397 -21.64 36.38 -18.87
CA PHE A 397 -22.93 36.63 -19.46
C PHE A 397 -22.82 37.70 -20.55
N ASN A 398 -23.81 37.69 -21.41
CA ASN A 398 -24.17 38.74 -22.33
C ASN A 398 -25.70 38.83 -22.33
N THR A 399 -26.20 40.04 -22.13
CA THR A 399 -27.61 40.30 -21.94
C THR A 399 -28.04 41.52 -22.72
N TYR A 400 -29.34 41.60 -22.98
CA TYR A 400 -29.95 42.71 -23.69
C TYR A 400 -31.10 43.28 -22.90
N TYR A 401 -31.39 44.55 -23.14
CA TYR A 401 -32.62 45.13 -22.62
C TYR A 401 -33.85 44.43 -23.26
N PRO A 402 -34.77 43.86 -22.46
CA PRO A 402 -35.75 42.88 -22.94
C PRO A 402 -36.97 43.46 -23.68
N ASP A 403 -37.26 44.76 -23.54
CA ASP A 403 -38.49 45.37 -24.05
C ASP A 403 -38.39 45.93 -25.49
N GLY A 404 -39.54 46.07 -26.14
CA GLY A 404 -39.70 46.18 -27.59
C GLY A 404 -39.70 47.59 -28.17
N ASP A 405 -38.51 48.08 -28.51
CA ASP A 405 -38.11 49.03 -29.58
C ASP A 405 -36.56 49.21 -29.45
N SER A 406 -35.89 50.20 -30.06
CA SER A 406 -34.40 50.29 -29.95
C SER A 406 -33.91 50.63 -28.53
N SER A 407 -32.69 50.27 -28.17
CA SER A 407 -31.99 50.74 -26.95
C SER A 407 -30.48 50.71 -27.15
N GLU A 408 -29.77 51.62 -26.48
CA GLU A 408 -28.31 51.72 -26.57
C GLU A 408 -27.72 52.15 -25.21
N GLY A 409 -26.54 51.62 -24.87
CA GLY A 409 -25.71 52.13 -23.77
C GLY A 409 -24.57 53.02 -24.28
N TYR A 410 -24.26 54.08 -23.53
CA TYR A 410 -23.18 55.03 -23.84
C TYR A 410 -22.08 55.03 -22.78
N ASN A 411 -22.43 54.97 -21.49
CA ASN A 411 -21.48 54.96 -20.37
C ASN A 411 -21.92 53.97 -19.28
N VAL A 412 -20.97 53.26 -18.65
CA VAL A 412 -21.25 52.28 -17.59
C VAL A 412 -20.36 52.49 -16.37
N VAL A 413 -20.95 52.37 -15.18
CA VAL A 413 -20.23 52.39 -13.90
C VAL A 413 -20.70 51.25 -13.00
N TYR A 414 -19.75 50.62 -12.32
CA TYR A 414 -20.03 49.64 -11.27
C TYR A 414 -20.06 50.32 -9.89
N SER A 415 -21.10 50.08 -9.10
CA SER A 415 -21.15 50.48 -7.69
C SER A 415 -22.06 49.58 -6.86
N ASN A 416 -21.58 49.16 -5.69
CA ASN A 416 -22.33 48.37 -4.69
C ASN A 416 -23.12 47.19 -5.26
N GLY A 417 -22.46 46.32 -6.04
CA GLY A 417 -23.11 45.11 -6.58
C GLY A 417 -24.01 45.38 -7.78
N ASN A 418 -24.05 46.61 -8.31
CA ASN A 418 -24.88 46.97 -9.46
C ASN A 418 -24.05 47.64 -10.54
N LEU A 419 -24.46 47.43 -11.79
CA LEU A 419 -24.04 48.21 -12.94
C LEU A 419 -25.12 49.23 -13.25
N TYR A 420 -24.71 50.49 -13.41
CA TYR A 420 -25.57 51.57 -13.85
C TYR A 420 -25.09 52.05 -15.21
N ILE A 421 -26.02 52.15 -16.16
CA ILE A 421 -25.72 52.47 -17.56
C ILE A 421 -26.53 53.69 -17.98
N ALA A 422 -25.85 54.73 -18.45
CA ALA A 422 -26.48 55.84 -19.19
C ALA A 422 -26.68 55.43 -20.65
N GLY A 423 -27.86 55.69 -21.18
CA GLY A 423 -28.23 55.26 -22.52
C GLY A 423 -29.50 55.93 -23.05
N MET A 424 -30.12 55.24 -23.99
CA MET A 424 -31.46 55.58 -24.49
C MET A 424 -32.32 54.33 -24.69
N VAL A 425 -33.63 54.54 -24.64
CA VAL A 425 -34.63 53.61 -25.18
C VAL A 425 -35.45 54.34 -26.22
N GLU A 426 -35.69 53.73 -27.36
CA GLU A 426 -36.66 54.21 -28.34
C GLU A 426 -38.02 53.63 -27.97
N GLU A 427 -39.07 54.43 -28.00
CA GLU A 427 -40.44 53.93 -28.00
C GLU A 427 -41.24 54.74 -29.03
N THR A 428 -41.91 54.09 -29.98
CA THR A 428 -42.73 54.77 -31.00
C THR A 428 -41.97 55.76 -31.91
N ASN A 429 -40.70 55.48 -32.24
CA ASN A 429 -39.77 56.34 -32.99
C ASN A 429 -39.33 57.63 -32.27
N ASP A 430 -39.42 57.66 -30.93
CA ASP A 430 -38.93 58.75 -30.06
C ASP A 430 -37.85 58.18 -29.13
N HIS A 431 -36.65 58.76 -29.13
CA HIS A 431 -35.58 58.33 -28.23
C HIS A 431 -35.78 58.98 -26.86
N LYS A 432 -35.73 58.17 -25.81
CA LYS A 432 -35.95 58.57 -24.42
C LYS A 432 -34.67 58.44 -23.61
N PHE A 433 -34.42 59.40 -22.72
CA PHE A 433 -33.30 59.39 -21.81
C PHE A 433 -33.45 58.19 -20.89
N ALA A 434 -32.45 57.32 -20.80
CA ALA A 434 -32.56 56.09 -20.03
C ALA A 434 -31.35 55.85 -19.11
N VAL A 435 -31.66 55.41 -17.88
CA VAL A 435 -30.67 54.85 -16.95
C VAL A 435 -31.09 53.42 -16.62
N PHE A 436 -30.21 52.46 -16.89
CA PHE A 436 -30.47 51.04 -16.63
C PHE A 436 -29.71 50.57 -15.40
N SER A 437 -30.31 49.66 -14.64
CA SER A 437 -29.65 48.99 -13.53
C SER A 437 -29.68 47.48 -13.67
N TYR A 438 -28.52 46.88 -13.45
CA TYR A 438 -28.33 45.43 -13.45
C TYR A 438 -27.62 45.00 -12.16
N SER A 439 -28.20 44.08 -11.41
CA SER A 439 -27.54 43.47 -10.25
C SER A 439 -26.53 42.44 -10.71
N VAL A 440 -25.37 42.44 -10.04
CA VAL A 440 -24.23 41.58 -10.30
C VAL A 440 -23.84 40.95 -8.95
N GLU A 441 -24.27 39.72 -8.71
CA GLU A 441 -23.92 38.98 -7.49
C GLU A 441 -22.58 38.29 -7.67
N ILE A 442 -21.59 38.64 -6.86
CA ILE A 442 -20.23 38.09 -6.93
C ILE A 442 -19.95 37.31 -5.66
N ASP A 443 -19.44 36.08 -5.80
CA ASP A 443 -18.92 35.35 -4.64
C ASP A 443 -17.52 35.85 -4.26
N THR A 444 -17.38 36.36 -3.03
CA THR A 444 -16.11 36.85 -2.49
C THR A 444 -15.65 36.07 -1.26
N ILE A 445 -16.35 35.01 -0.87
CA ILE A 445 -16.09 34.27 0.36
C ILE A 445 -15.28 33.02 -0.01
N PRO A 446 -14.07 32.84 0.53
CA PRO A 446 -13.31 31.62 0.24
C PRO A 446 -13.94 30.38 0.87
N PRO A 447 -13.70 29.18 0.28
CA PRO A 447 -14.05 27.91 0.90
C PRO A 447 -13.50 27.75 2.31
N ALA A 448 -14.24 27.01 3.13
CA ALA A 448 -13.76 26.61 4.44
C ALA A 448 -12.45 25.80 4.37
N LYS A 449 -11.65 25.88 5.44
CA LYS A 449 -10.40 25.12 5.59
C LYS A 449 -10.65 23.61 5.46
N VAL A 450 -9.85 22.96 4.62
CA VAL A 450 -9.93 21.52 4.36
C VAL A 450 -9.45 20.72 5.59
N THR A 451 -10.19 19.66 5.92
CA THR A 451 -9.83 18.72 7.00
C THR A 451 -9.22 17.45 6.40
N LEU A 452 -7.99 17.12 6.79
CA LEU A 452 -7.28 15.92 6.33
C LEU A 452 -7.85 14.64 6.98
N ILE A 453 -7.77 13.51 6.28
CA ILE A 453 -8.28 12.21 6.75
C ILE A 453 -7.17 11.17 6.85
N SER A 454 -6.36 10.99 5.81
CA SER A 454 -5.33 9.93 5.76
C SER A 454 -4.24 10.29 4.75
N PRO A 455 -3.00 9.82 4.91
CA PRO A 455 -2.46 9.14 6.10
C PRO A 455 -2.41 10.07 7.32
N ASP A 456 -2.57 9.53 8.54
CA ASP A 456 -2.44 10.31 9.78
C ASP A 456 -1.05 10.94 9.89
N SER A 457 -0.94 12.09 10.55
CA SER A 457 0.35 12.77 10.74
C SER A 457 1.29 11.94 11.61
N GLY A 458 2.57 11.88 11.22
CA GLY A 458 3.64 11.25 11.99
C GLY A 458 3.73 9.74 11.84
N ILE A 459 3.00 9.14 10.90
CA ILE A 459 3.10 7.69 10.66
C ILE A 459 4.40 7.35 9.91
N ILE A 460 4.93 6.16 10.20
CA ILE A 460 6.03 5.54 9.47
C ILE A 460 5.46 4.35 8.69
N SER A 461 5.68 4.32 7.38
CA SER A 461 5.07 3.33 6.48
C SER A 461 6.11 2.61 5.63
N SER A 462 6.00 1.27 5.60
CA SER A 462 6.74 0.40 4.68
C SER A 462 6.17 0.37 3.26
N GLN A 463 4.95 0.87 3.07
CA GLN A 463 4.31 0.91 1.76
C GLN A 463 4.74 2.16 1.00
N THR A 464 5.41 1.99 -0.14
CA THR A 464 5.81 3.12 -0.99
C THR A 464 4.64 3.76 -1.73
N ALA A 465 3.52 3.05 -1.91
CA ALA A 465 2.29 3.59 -2.45
C ALA A 465 1.41 4.14 -1.33
N GLN A 466 1.06 5.43 -1.38
CA GLN A 466 0.21 6.10 -0.40
C GLN A 466 -0.97 6.79 -1.08
N VAL A 467 -2.11 6.80 -0.40
CA VAL A 467 -3.32 7.52 -0.82
C VAL A 467 -3.63 8.59 0.22
N PHE A 468 -3.50 9.84 -0.20
CA PHE A 468 -3.84 11.03 0.55
C PHE A 468 -5.32 11.33 0.37
N THR A 469 -6.07 11.53 1.45
CA THR A 469 -7.50 11.84 1.41
C THR A 469 -7.87 12.94 2.39
N TRP A 470 -8.89 13.71 2.03
CA TRP A 470 -9.41 14.83 2.83
C TRP A 470 -10.92 14.93 2.70
N LYS A 471 -11.56 15.69 3.61
CA LYS A 471 -13.01 15.96 3.52
C LYS A 471 -13.30 16.97 2.43
N SER A 472 -14.38 16.74 1.68
CA SER A 472 -14.92 17.76 0.80
C SER A 472 -15.43 18.95 1.62
N VAL A 473 -15.32 20.14 1.03
CA VAL A 473 -15.93 21.38 1.55
C VAL A 473 -17.00 21.86 0.57
N THR A 474 -17.83 22.80 1.01
CA THR A 474 -18.86 23.44 0.20
C THR A 474 -18.63 24.94 0.18
N ASP A 475 -19.02 25.57 -0.92
CA ASP A 475 -18.95 27.01 -1.11
C ASP A 475 -20.16 27.48 -1.95
N ALA A 476 -20.54 28.75 -1.87
CA ALA A 476 -21.72 29.30 -2.56
C ALA A 476 -21.58 29.24 -4.08
N SER A 477 -20.37 29.48 -4.60
CA SER A 477 -20.03 29.30 -6.01
C SER A 477 -19.71 27.85 -6.41
N GLY A 478 -19.69 26.93 -5.43
CA GLY A 478 -19.26 25.54 -5.60
C GLY A 478 -17.74 25.39 -5.64
N ILE A 479 -17.25 24.14 -5.55
CA ILE A 479 -15.81 23.87 -5.51
C ILE A 479 -15.26 23.55 -6.90
N LYS A 480 -14.26 24.32 -7.35
CA LYS A 480 -13.52 24.07 -8.60
C LYS A 480 -12.55 22.91 -8.45
N GLY A 481 -11.91 22.80 -7.30
CA GLY A 481 -10.98 21.71 -6.99
C GLY A 481 -10.18 21.96 -5.72
N TYR A 482 -9.18 21.12 -5.50
CA TYR A 482 -8.28 21.13 -4.37
C TYR A 482 -6.84 21.20 -4.86
N ILE A 483 -6.03 22.07 -4.26
CA ILE A 483 -4.59 22.10 -4.51
C ILE A 483 -3.93 21.21 -3.48
N PHE A 484 -3.22 20.19 -3.96
CA PHE A 484 -2.41 19.29 -3.15
C PHE A 484 -0.94 19.66 -3.30
N GLN A 485 -0.26 19.85 -2.17
CA GLN A 485 1.18 20.07 -2.12
C GLN A 485 1.88 18.98 -1.31
N LEU A 486 3.06 18.58 -1.80
CA LEU A 486 3.99 17.65 -1.17
C LEU A 486 5.40 18.25 -1.16
N SER A 487 6.13 18.15 -0.05
CA SER A 487 7.46 18.73 0.13
C SER A 487 8.35 17.85 1.02
N TYR A 488 9.67 18.05 0.92
CA TYR A 488 10.64 17.55 1.90
C TYR A 488 10.72 18.42 3.16
N GLU A 489 10.18 19.63 3.13
CA GLU A 489 10.30 20.61 4.21
C GLU A 489 8.91 21.12 4.64
N PRO A 490 8.65 21.28 5.95
CA PRO A 490 7.35 21.76 6.44
C PRO A 490 7.08 23.23 6.07
N SER A 491 8.08 23.97 5.61
CA SER A 491 7.91 25.35 5.13
C SER A 491 7.28 25.42 3.73
N PHE A 492 7.32 24.34 2.95
CA PHE A 492 6.95 24.31 1.53
C PHE A 492 7.68 25.38 0.68
N ALA A 493 8.90 25.78 1.08
CA ALA A 493 9.72 26.71 0.29
C ALA A 493 10.09 26.15 -1.10
N SER A 494 10.14 24.82 -1.22
CA SER A 494 10.20 24.09 -2.49
C SER A 494 9.22 22.92 -2.42
N THR A 495 8.44 22.73 -3.48
CA THR A 495 7.43 21.66 -3.58
C THR A 495 7.90 20.58 -4.54
N ILE A 496 7.73 19.32 -4.13
CA ILE A 496 7.91 18.15 -4.98
C ILE A 496 6.70 18.03 -5.93
N ILE A 497 5.50 18.23 -5.37
CA ILE A 497 4.24 18.21 -6.10
C ILE A 497 3.47 19.45 -5.68
N ASP A 498 2.90 20.13 -6.68
CA ASP A 498 1.93 21.20 -6.53
C ASP A 498 0.93 21.05 -7.69
N THR A 499 -0.25 20.53 -7.39
CA THR A 499 -1.21 20.15 -8.44
C THR A 499 -2.65 20.36 -8.01
N MET A 500 -3.52 20.60 -9.00
CA MET A 500 -4.95 20.81 -8.81
C MET A 500 -5.73 19.55 -9.13
N LEU A 501 -6.65 19.19 -8.25
CA LEU A 501 -7.43 17.95 -8.28
C LEU A 501 -8.91 18.27 -8.18
N SER A 502 -9.75 17.56 -8.92
CA SER A 502 -11.21 17.67 -8.82
C SER A 502 -11.81 16.77 -7.73
N ASP A 503 -11.07 15.75 -7.30
CA ASP A 503 -11.48 14.79 -6.29
C ASP A 503 -10.82 15.10 -4.93
N THR A 504 -11.23 14.35 -3.90
CA THR A 504 -10.78 14.46 -2.51
C THR A 504 -9.72 13.42 -2.13
N ALA A 505 -9.06 12.85 -3.14
CA ALA A 505 -8.03 11.84 -3.00
C ALA A 505 -6.88 12.04 -4.00
N PHE A 506 -5.66 11.70 -3.58
CA PHE A 506 -4.46 11.71 -4.42
C PHE A 506 -3.57 10.51 -4.11
N SER A 507 -3.10 9.80 -5.13
CA SER A 507 -2.22 8.64 -4.97
C SER A 507 -0.80 8.98 -5.38
N GLN A 508 0.18 8.70 -4.52
CA GLN A 508 1.60 8.92 -4.79
C GLN A 508 2.41 7.66 -4.51
N ASN A 509 3.36 7.35 -5.41
CA ASN A 509 4.38 6.34 -5.19
C ASN A 509 5.71 7.01 -4.83
N PHE A 510 6.31 6.62 -3.71
CA PHE A 510 7.56 7.17 -3.21
C PHE A 510 8.74 6.29 -3.58
N SER A 511 9.87 6.91 -3.94
CA SER A 511 11.11 6.21 -4.29
C SER A 511 12.26 6.43 -3.31
N ASN A 512 12.06 7.27 -2.29
CA ASN A 512 13.09 7.64 -1.33
C ASN A 512 12.58 7.38 0.09
N ASP A 513 13.43 6.78 0.92
CA ASP A 513 13.16 6.57 2.34
C ASP A 513 13.45 7.87 3.10
N THR A 514 12.41 8.65 3.40
CA THR A 514 12.52 9.93 4.09
C THR A 514 11.14 10.41 4.55
N THR A 515 11.11 11.54 5.26
CA THR A 515 9.88 12.21 5.68
C THR A 515 9.41 13.19 4.61
N PHE A 516 8.11 13.15 4.33
CA PHE A 516 7.42 14.04 3.41
C PHE A 516 6.32 14.79 4.14
N TYR A 517 6.16 16.07 3.81
CA TYR A 517 5.13 16.94 4.36
C TYR A 517 4.10 17.23 3.28
N TRP A 518 2.83 17.23 3.64
CA TRP A 518 1.75 17.49 2.70
C TRP A 518 0.67 18.38 3.31
N ARG A 519 -0.02 19.10 2.42
CA ARG A 519 -1.14 19.97 2.77
C ARG A 519 -2.07 20.14 1.57
N VAL A 520 -3.32 20.50 1.86
CA VAL A 520 -4.36 20.69 0.86
C VAL A 520 -5.12 21.99 1.14
N GLN A 521 -5.47 22.74 0.10
CA GLN A 521 -6.44 23.83 0.19
C GLN A 521 -7.51 23.67 -0.88
N ALA A 522 -8.72 24.15 -0.61
CA ALA A 522 -9.78 24.17 -1.61
C ALA A 522 -9.71 25.46 -2.45
N LEU A 523 -10.16 25.36 -3.69
CA LEU A 523 -10.40 26.47 -4.60
C LEU A 523 -11.86 26.38 -5.03
N ASP A 524 -12.63 27.43 -4.76
CA ASP A 524 -13.99 27.51 -5.30
C ASP A 524 -14.00 27.82 -6.80
N SER A 525 -15.17 27.70 -7.39
CA SER A 525 -15.42 28.13 -8.77
C SER A 525 -15.11 29.61 -8.94
N ALA A 526 -15.38 30.43 -7.91
CA ALA A 526 -15.04 31.85 -7.84
C ALA A 526 -13.57 32.19 -7.55
N GLY A 527 -12.64 31.25 -7.75
CA GLY A 527 -11.22 31.53 -7.71
C GLY A 527 -10.67 32.00 -6.36
N ASN A 528 -11.46 31.90 -5.28
CA ASN A 528 -11.04 32.16 -3.92
C ASN A 528 -10.37 30.90 -3.35
N TYR A 529 -9.18 31.10 -2.79
CA TYR A 529 -8.43 30.04 -2.11
C TYR A 529 -8.87 29.96 -0.64
N GLY A 530 -9.36 28.79 -0.23
CA GLY A 530 -9.52 28.49 1.18
C GLY A 530 -8.17 28.44 1.89
N GLU A 531 -8.19 28.46 3.23
CA GLU A 531 -6.95 28.26 4.00
C GLU A 531 -6.35 26.88 3.73
N TRP A 532 -5.02 26.82 3.70
CA TRP A 532 -4.30 25.56 3.78
C TRP A 532 -4.75 24.75 5.00
N SER A 533 -4.90 23.44 4.80
CA SER A 533 -5.06 22.47 5.88
C SER A 533 -3.91 22.59 6.88
N ASN A 534 -4.05 21.90 8.02
CA ASN A 534 -2.86 21.63 8.83
C ASN A 534 -1.84 20.86 8.00
N ILE A 535 -0.56 21.07 8.29
CA ILE A 535 0.52 20.33 7.65
C ILE A 535 0.60 18.98 8.33
N TRP A 536 0.45 17.92 7.56
CA TRP A 536 0.67 16.55 8.02
C TRP A 536 1.93 15.98 7.39
N ASP A 537 2.55 15.04 8.07
CA ASP A 537 3.79 14.40 7.66
C ASP A 537 3.65 12.88 7.63
N ILE A 538 4.43 12.25 6.75
CA ILE A 538 4.56 10.80 6.63
C ILE A 538 6.02 10.44 6.36
N THR A 539 6.55 9.47 7.11
CA THR A 539 7.87 8.88 6.84
C THR A 539 7.70 7.61 6.02
N ILE A 540 8.29 7.58 4.83
CA ILE A 540 8.37 6.37 4.01
C ILE A 540 9.66 5.67 4.32
N ASP A 541 9.58 4.37 4.59
CA ASP A 541 10.74 3.52 4.82
C ASP A 541 10.48 2.13 4.22
N GLY A 542 10.79 1.94 2.94
CA GLY A 542 10.52 0.69 2.20
C GLY A 542 11.68 -0.30 2.18
N THR A 543 12.85 0.06 2.73
CA THR A 543 14.00 -0.85 2.76
C THR A 543 13.76 -1.96 3.80
N VAL A 544 14.37 -3.14 3.69
CA VAL A 544 14.25 -4.19 4.75
C VAL A 544 15.48 -4.19 5.65
N PRO A 545 15.36 -4.49 6.96
CA PRO A 545 16.53 -4.73 7.81
C PRO A 545 17.38 -5.88 7.25
N THR A 546 18.70 -5.83 7.46
CA THR A 546 19.58 -6.94 7.08
C THR A 546 19.28 -8.19 7.90
N THR A 547 19.36 -9.37 7.28
CA THR A 547 19.12 -10.64 7.98
C THR A 547 20.17 -10.86 9.09
N PRO A 548 19.74 -11.07 10.35
CA PRO A 548 20.66 -11.36 11.46
C PRO A 548 21.39 -12.69 11.26
N VAL A 549 22.69 -12.75 11.54
CA VAL A 549 23.48 -13.99 11.52
C VAL A 549 23.56 -14.54 12.94
N LEU A 550 23.25 -15.82 13.12
CA LEU A 550 23.29 -16.51 14.40
C LEU A 550 24.75 -16.81 14.79
N ILE A 551 25.10 -16.60 16.06
CA ILE A 551 26.48 -16.73 16.58
C ILE A 551 26.55 -17.80 17.66
N SER A 552 25.60 -17.80 18.60
CA SER A 552 25.57 -18.73 19.71
C SER A 552 24.12 -19.06 20.08
N PRO A 553 23.78 -20.31 20.43
CA PRO A 553 24.62 -21.50 20.31
C PRO A 553 24.99 -21.80 18.85
N VAL A 554 26.15 -22.43 18.62
CA VAL A 554 26.60 -22.78 17.26
C VAL A 554 25.71 -23.90 16.72
N ASN A 555 25.36 -23.82 15.44
CA ASN A 555 24.51 -24.81 14.78
C ASN A 555 24.99 -26.26 15.01
N ASP A 556 24.03 -27.14 15.30
CA ASP A 556 24.20 -28.59 15.51
C ASP A 556 25.14 -28.97 16.67
N THR A 557 25.33 -28.06 17.63
CA THR A 557 26.14 -28.36 18.83
C THR A 557 25.35 -29.05 19.93
N ILE A 558 26.07 -29.78 20.79
CA ILE A 558 25.53 -30.39 22.00
C ILE A 558 25.92 -29.51 23.19
N LEU A 559 24.95 -29.18 24.04
CA LEU A 559 25.09 -28.34 25.22
C LEU A 559 24.73 -29.11 26.48
N TYR A 560 25.42 -28.78 27.60
CA TYR A 560 25.28 -29.48 28.89
C TYR A 560 24.79 -28.57 30.03
N LEU A 561 24.63 -27.28 29.75
CA LEU A 561 24.20 -26.29 30.73
C LEU A 561 22.75 -25.90 30.47
N SER A 562 21.94 -25.87 31.53
CA SER A 562 20.52 -25.50 31.43
C SER A 562 20.30 -24.04 31.00
N SER A 563 21.28 -23.16 31.19
CA SER A 563 21.20 -21.75 30.78
C SER A 563 21.93 -21.54 29.46
N VAL A 564 21.19 -21.25 28.40
CA VAL A 564 21.73 -20.99 27.05
C VAL A 564 21.62 -19.51 26.75
N GLN A 565 22.72 -18.94 26.28
CA GLN A 565 22.76 -17.58 25.76
C GLN A 565 22.67 -17.62 24.23
N PHE A 566 21.63 -16.99 23.71
CA PHE A 566 21.43 -16.75 22.30
C PHE A 566 22.09 -15.43 21.90
N GLN A 567 22.86 -15.45 20.82
CA GLN A 567 23.58 -14.30 20.32
C GLN A 567 23.54 -14.24 18.80
N TRP A 568 23.37 -13.04 18.25
CA TRP A 568 23.34 -12.79 16.80
C TRP A 568 23.99 -11.45 16.44
N THR A 569 24.23 -11.23 15.15
CA THR A 569 24.75 -9.95 14.64
C THR A 569 23.68 -8.86 14.67
N SER A 570 24.05 -7.61 14.98
CA SER A 570 23.16 -6.46 14.83
C SER A 570 22.82 -6.20 13.35
N SER A 571 21.55 -5.99 13.05
CA SER A 571 21.08 -5.51 11.75
C SER A 571 21.18 -3.98 11.67
N SER A 572 21.44 -3.43 10.48
CA SER A 572 21.68 -1.99 10.29
C SER A 572 20.66 -1.33 9.37
N LYS A 573 20.07 -0.22 9.80
CA LYS A 573 19.18 0.64 9.00
C LYS A 573 19.02 2.04 9.62
N GLY A 574 18.33 2.94 8.91
CA GLY A 574 18.05 4.33 9.34
C GLY A 574 16.99 4.48 10.44
N THR A 575 16.12 3.49 10.62
CA THR A 575 15.11 3.39 11.69
C THR A 575 15.54 2.38 12.77
N PRO A 576 15.06 2.49 14.02
CA PRO A 576 15.29 1.49 15.07
C PRO A 576 14.92 0.08 14.60
N VAL A 577 15.75 -0.90 14.97
CA VAL A 577 15.56 -2.31 14.60
C VAL A 577 15.35 -3.15 15.86
N HIS A 578 14.32 -3.98 15.79
CA HIS A 578 13.88 -4.92 16.81
C HIS A 578 14.03 -6.36 16.30
N TYR A 579 14.01 -7.32 17.21
CA TYR A 579 14.16 -8.74 16.86
C TYR A 579 13.04 -9.57 17.47
N VAL A 580 12.56 -10.56 16.71
CA VAL A 580 11.70 -11.63 17.22
C VAL A 580 12.55 -12.88 17.36
N ILE A 581 12.66 -13.39 18.59
CA ILE A 581 13.26 -14.70 18.87
C ILE A 581 12.16 -15.75 19.02
N LYS A 582 12.36 -16.91 18.40
CA LYS A 582 11.52 -18.09 18.61
C LYS A 582 12.36 -19.28 19.00
N ILE A 583 11.86 -20.12 19.91
CA ILE A 583 12.46 -21.40 20.28
C ILE A 583 11.37 -22.49 20.23
N ASP A 584 11.71 -23.63 19.66
CA ASP A 584 10.82 -24.79 19.51
C ASP A 584 11.59 -26.11 19.71
N SER A 585 10.89 -27.17 20.09
CA SER A 585 11.40 -28.54 20.25
C SER A 585 10.73 -29.53 19.29
N ILE A 586 9.88 -29.06 18.37
CA ILE A 586 9.15 -29.91 17.41
C ILE A 586 9.79 -29.88 16.02
N GLY A 587 10.47 -28.78 15.67
CA GLY A 587 11.19 -28.65 14.39
C GLY A 587 11.41 -27.21 13.95
N PRO A 588 12.12 -26.99 12.82
CA PRO A 588 12.46 -25.67 12.30
C PRO A 588 11.27 -24.91 11.69
N GLY A 589 10.08 -25.52 11.68
CA GLY A 589 8.86 -24.91 11.16
C GLY A 589 8.18 -23.92 12.13
N PHE A 590 8.53 -23.96 13.42
CA PHE A 590 7.94 -23.11 14.46
C PHE A 590 6.40 -23.03 14.35
N ILE A 591 5.73 -24.17 14.23
CA ILE A 591 4.25 -24.23 14.09
C ILE A 591 3.57 -23.80 15.39
N SER A 592 4.15 -24.21 16.53
CA SER A 592 3.71 -23.83 17.87
C SER A 592 4.91 -23.69 18.79
N PRO A 593 5.77 -22.68 18.54
CA PRO A 593 6.98 -22.48 19.33
C PRO A 593 6.58 -22.23 20.79
N PHE A 594 7.25 -22.89 21.72
CA PHE A 594 6.94 -22.69 23.13
C PHE A 594 7.50 -21.36 23.66
N LEU A 595 8.41 -20.71 22.93
CA LEU A 595 8.85 -19.35 23.18
C LEU A 595 8.73 -18.49 21.91
N VAL A 596 8.10 -17.32 22.06
CA VAL A 596 8.17 -16.19 21.12
C VAL A 596 8.34 -14.93 21.95
N ASP A 597 9.41 -14.17 21.69
CA ASP A 597 9.69 -12.93 22.41
C ASP A 597 10.19 -11.83 21.47
N THR A 598 10.02 -10.58 21.86
CA THR A 598 10.48 -9.40 21.11
C THR A 598 11.54 -8.66 21.92
N VAL A 599 12.70 -8.39 21.30
CA VAL A 599 13.85 -7.81 22.00
C VAL A 599 14.53 -6.72 21.17
N ASP A 600 15.15 -5.76 21.87
CA ASP A 600 15.86 -4.62 21.27
C ASP A 600 17.39 -4.82 21.27
N THR A 601 17.86 -5.92 21.84
CA THR A 601 19.29 -6.27 21.96
C THR A 601 19.61 -7.52 21.17
N ASN A 602 20.87 -7.70 20.79
CA ASN A 602 21.34 -8.86 20.02
C ASN A 602 21.73 -10.08 20.89
N VAL A 603 21.16 -10.16 22.09
CA VAL A 603 21.43 -11.20 23.09
C VAL A 603 20.13 -11.57 23.79
N TYR A 604 19.91 -12.86 24.04
CA TYR A 604 18.82 -13.36 24.86
C TYR A 604 19.29 -14.54 25.72
N ASN A 605 18.81 -14.67 26.95
CA ASN A 605 19.17 -15.81 27.81
C ASN A 605 17.91 -16.59 28.15
N TYR A 606 17.95 -17.92 28.00
CA TYR A 606 16.85 -18.80 28.34
C TYR A 606 17.34 -19.99 29.15
N THR A 607 16.54 -20.42 30.15
CA THR A 607 16.84 -21.58 30.99
C THR A 607 15.90 -22.73 30.66
N PHE A 608 16.45 -23.84 30.17
CA PHE A 608 15.71 -25.03 29.78
C PHE A 608 15.50 -26.01 30.95
N THR A 609 14.28 -26.51 31.07
CA THR A 609 13.89 -27.46 32.13
C THR A 609 14.01 -28.93 31.72
N GLN A 610 14.13 -29.22 30.43
CA GLN A 610 14.12 -30.57 29.85
C GLN A 610 15.18 -30.71 28.77
N ASP A 611 15.64 -31.93 28.56
CA ASP A 611 16.58 -32.30 27.50
C ASP A 611 15.84 -32.52 26.18
N GLY A 612 16.55 -32.41 25.08
CA GLY A 612 15.98 -32.58 23.74
C GLY A 612 16.73 -31.82 22.67
N GLU A 613 16.28 -32.02 21.43
CA GLU A 613 16.66 -31.22 20.28
C GLU A 613 15.81 -29.94 20.23
N PHE A 614 16.46 -28.80 20.00
CA PHE A 614 15.82 -27.50 19.95
C PHE A 614 16.24 -26.74 18.70
N TRP A 615 15.27 -26.02 18.12
CA TRP A 615 15.48 -25.07 17.04
C TRP A 615 15.22 -23.68 17.56
N TRP A 616 16.01 -22.71 17.10
CA TRP A 616 15.79 -21.32 17.41
C TRP A 616 15.93 -20.46 16.17
N SER A 617 15.18 -19.36 16.14
CA SER A 617 15.21 -18.43 15.02
C SER A 617 15.21 -16.98 15.45
N ILE A 618 15.82 -16.15 14.62
CA ILE A 618 15.83 -14.70 14.76
C ILE A 618 15.37 -14.06 13.45
N LEU A 619 14.45 -13.12 13.58
CA LEU A 619 13.97 -12.23 12.53
C LEU A 619 14.13 -10.79 13.00
N ALA A 620 14.71 -9.91 12.19
CA ALA A 620 14.73 -8.47 12.47
C ALA A 620 13.51 -7.77 11.85
N PHE A 621 12.99 -6.75 12.52
CA PHE A 621 11.99 -5.84 11.98
C PHE A 621 12.23 -4.39 12.41
N ASP A 622 11.72 -3.41 11.68
CA ASP A 622 11.85 -1.99 12.01
C ASP A 622 10.51 -1.34 12.39
N ASP A 623 10.55 -0.06 12.80
CA ASP A 623 9.38 0.74 13.17
C ASP A 623 8.36 0.92 12.01
N ALA A 624 8.80 0.74 10.76
CA ALA A 624 7.93 0.77 9.58
C ALA A 624 7.25 -0.59 9.31
N GLY A 625 7.60 -1.62 10.09
CA GLY A 625 7.09 -2.98 9.99
C GLY A 625 7.77 -3.83 8.91
N ASN A 626 8.88 -3.38 8.32
CA ASN A 626 9.64 -4.19 7.37
C ASN A 626 10.33 -5.32 8.11
N THR A 627 10.30 -6.54 7.56
CA THR A 627 10.93 -7.72 8.16
C THR A 627 12.10 -8.21 7.32
N SER A 628 13.19 -8.64 7.95
CA SER A 628 14.31 -9.29 7.27
C SER A 628 13.97 -10.73 6.83
N GLY A 629 14.97 -11.47 6.31
CA GLY A 629 14.89 -12.93 6.32
C GLY A 629 14.95 -13.49 7.74
N THR A 630 14.49 -14.74 7.94
CA THR A 630 14.63 -15.46 9.21
C THR A 630 15.88 -16.34 9.16
N SER A 631 16.71 -16.28 10.19
CA SER A 631 17.81 -17.22 10.39
C SER A 631 17.40 -18.30 11.39
N ILE A 632 17.78 -19.55 11.13
CA ILE A 632 17.38 -20.72 11.92
C ILE A 632 18.62 -21.59 12.15
N ASP A 633 18.88 -21.95 13.40
CA ASP A 633 19.89 -22.93 13.80
C ASP A 633 19.27 -23.95 14.77
N SER A 634 19.97 -25.08 14.97
CA SER A 634 19.60 -26.14 15.91
C SER A 634 20.70 -26.41 16.95
N PHE A 635 20.32 -27.04 18.06
CA PHE A 635 21.25 -27.62 19.04
C PHE A 635 20.56 -28.75 19.83
N ILE A 636 21.35 -29.64 20.40
CA ILE A 636 20.89 -30.66 21.35
C ILE A 636 21.25 -30.20 22.76
N LEU A 637 20.28 -30.18 23.65
CA LEU A 637 20.53 -30.02 25.08
C LEU A 637 20.43 -31.39 25.74
N ASP A 638 21.51 -31.85 26.33
CA ASP A 638 21.56 -33.11 27.05
C ASP A 638 22.33 -32.95 28.37
N LYS A 639 21.64 -33.21 29.47
CA LYS A 639 22.18 -33.10 30.84
C LYS A 639 22.18 -34.46 31.54
N THR A 640 21.72 -35.52 30.88
CA THR A 640 21.44 -36.81 31.53
C THR A 640 22.28 -37.93 30.94
N PRO A 641 22.68 -38.92 31.75
CA PRO A 641 23.30 -40.14 31.22
C PRO A 641 22.41 -40.97 30.31
N PRO A 642 23.02 -41.81 29.45
CA PRO A 642 22.31 -42.85 28.71
C PRO A 642 21.46 -43.74 29.61
N VAL A 643 20.36 -44.25 29.06
CA VAL A 643 19.46 -45.18 29.75
C VAL A 643 19.65 -46.59 29.18
N ILE A 644 20.19 -47.50 29.99
CA ILE A 644 20.20 -48.95 29.71
C ILE A 644 18.82 -49.53 30.05
N ASP A 645 17.96 -49.67 29.03
CA ASP A 645 16.54 -49.98 29.16
C ASP A 645 16.25 -51.48 29.34
N SER A 646 17.06 -52.36 28.72
CA SER A 646 16.88 -53.82 28.73
C SER A 646 18.19 -54.57 28.54
N VAL A 647 18.33 -55.75 29.17
CA VAL A 647 19.53 -56.60 29.14
C VAL A 647 19.15 -58.09 29.24
N THR A 648 19.81 -58.99 28.49
CA THR A 648 19.70 -60.45 28.64
C THR A 648 20.17 -60.87 30.03
N ILE A 649 19.35 -61.65 30.75
CA ILE A 649 19.72 -62.22 32.06
C ILE A 649 19.88 -63.72 31.92
N TRP A 650 21.12 -64.20 32.07
CA TRP A 650 21.41 -65.63 32.16
C TRP A 650 21.13 -66.14 33.58
N THR A 651 20.66 -67.38 33.67
CA THR A 651 20.45 -68.11 34.94
C THR A 651 21.40 -69.29 35.00
N ASP A 652 21.48 -69.94 36.17
CA ASP A 652 22.29 -71.13 36.35
C ASP A 652 21.99 -72.18 35.28
N THR A 653 23.04 -72.72 34.65
CA THR A 653 22.93 -73.60 33.49
C THR A 653 24.05 -74.64 33.47
N THR A 654 23.85 -75.74 32.76
CA THR A 654 24.93 -76.68 32.41
C THR A 654 25.47 -76.43 31.00
N TYR A 655 24.84 -75.54 30.23
CA TYR A 655 25.38 -75.08 28.96
C TYR A 655 26.61 -74.21 29.23
N ARG A 656 27.77 -74.57 28.66
CA ARG A 656 29.02 -73.85 28.93
C ARG A 656 29.28 -72.66 28.00
N GLY A 657 28.30 -72.32 27.17
CA GLY A 657 28.37 -71.21 26.23
C GLY A 657 28.70 -71.66 24.80
N PRO A 658 28.91 -70.70 23.88
CA PRO A 658 28.88 -69.25 24.08
C PRO A 658 27.57 -68.67 24.65
N PHE A 659 27.66 -67.64 25.51
CA PHE A 659 26.50 -66.96 26.10
C PHE A 659 26.24 -65.60 25.43
N GLU A 660 25.18 -65.51 24.65
CA GLU A 660 24.78 -64.25 24.02
C GLU A 660 24.17 -63.25 25.02
N VAL A 661 24.61 -61.99 24.98
CA VAL A 661 24.09 -60.88 25.79
C VAL A 661 23.56 -59.80 24.85
N ARG A 662 22.24 -59.53 24.91
CA ARG A 662 21.60 -58.42 24.21
C ARG A 662 21.32 -57.28 25.19
N MET A 663 21.47 -56.05 24.75
CA MET A 663 21.19 -54.86 25.56
C MET A 663 20.60 -53.73 24.72
N LYS A 664 19.69 -52.96 25.31
CA LYS A 664 19.08 -51.79 24.69
C LYS A 664 19.48 -50.52 25.42
N VAL A 665 20.14 -49.58 24.73
CA VAL A 665 20.66 -48.34 25.30
C VAL A 665 20.06 -47.15 24.56
N VAL A 666 19.37 -46.27 25.27
CA VAL A 666 18.63 -45.14 24.69
C VAL A 666 19.15 -43.83 25.27
N ASP A 667 19.33 -42.83 24.42
CA ASP A 667 19.74 -41.49 24.82
C ASP A 667 19.21 -40.41 23.86
N VAL A 668 19.19 -39.15 24.32
CA VAL A 668 18.83 -37.95 23.56
C VAL A 668 20.01 -37.49 22.71
N SER A 669 21.23 -37.51 23.25
CA SER A 669 22.44 -37.29 22.45
C SER A 669 22.98 -38.59 21.84
N PRO A 670 23.81 -38.53 20.80
CA PRO A 670 24.45 -39.73 20.24
C PRO A 670 25.28 -40.46 21.29
N LEU A 671 25.15 -41.79 21.36
CA LEU A 671 25.98 -42.62 22.23
C LEU A 671 27.46 -42.55 21.78
N SER A 672 28.37 -42.37 22.73
CA SER A 672 29.82 -42.37 22.48
C SER A 672 30.45 -43.74 22.76
N ALA A 673 29.88 -44.54 23.67
CA ALA A 673 30.33 -45.89 23.97
C ALA A 673 29.19 -46.79 24.49
N VAL A 674 29.23 -48.06 24.13
CA VAL A 674 28.47 -49.16 24.77
C VAL A 674 29.46 -50.32 24.92
N GLU A 675 29.61 -50.82 26.15
CA GLU A 675 30.64 -51.82 26.50
C GLU A 675 30.04 -52.93 27.38
N LEU A 676 30.47 -54.17 27.16
CA LEU A 676 30.16 -55.33 28.01
C LEU A 676 31.42 -55.71 28.80
N TYR A 677 31.29 -55.75 30.13
CA TYR A 677 32.32 -56.23 31.03
C TYR A 677 31.94 -57.61 31.54
N TYR A 678 32.83 -58.60 31.45
CA TYR A 678 32.58 -59.92 32.05
C TYR A 678 33.83 -60.57 32.65
N HIS A 679 33.66 -61.46 33.62
CA HIS A 679 34.71 -62.32 34.15
C HIS A 679 34.15 -63.65 34.66
N ILE A 680 35.02 -64.65 34.75
CA ILE A 680 34.68 -65.99 35.25
C ILE A 680 35.34 -66.15 36.62
N ASN A 681 34.57 -66.59 37.62
CA ASN A 681 34.95 -66.68 39.04
C ASN A 681 35.61 -65.38 39.52
N SER A 682 36.80 -65.47 40.11
CA SER A 682 37.63 -64.32 40.50
C SER A 682 38.69 -63.98 39.44
N GLY A 683 38.45 -64.31 38.17
CA GLY A 683 39.35 -64.07 37.04
C GLY A 683 39.41 -62.60 36.62
N THR A 684 40.29 -62.30 35.66
CA THR A 684 40.44 -60.96 35.09
C THR A 684 39.19 -60.57 34.29
N SER A 685 38.70 -59.34 34.51
CA SER A 685 37.63 -58.76 33.70
C SER A 685 38.06 -58.51 32.26
N VAL A 686 37.22 -58.94 31.34
CA VAL A 686 37.32 -58.70 29.90
C VAL A 686 36.29 -57.65 29.53
N THR A 687 36.72 -56.67 28.75
CA THR A 687 35.84 -55.66 28.13
C THR A 687 35.68 -56.00 26.67
N SER A 688 34.45 -56.00 26.19
CA SER A 688 34.10 -56.17 24.79
C SER A 688 33.15 -55.06 24.32
N ASN A 689 33.10 -54.84 23.01
CA ASN A 689 32.30 -53.79 22.37
C ASN A 689 31.13 -54.45 21.63
N PRO A 690 29.91 -54.46 22.21
CA PRO A 690 28.72 -54.98 21.58
C PRO A 690 28.46 -54.38 20.20
N VAL A 691 28.03 -55.23 19.27
CA VAL A 691 27.67 -54.82 17.90
C VAL A 691 26.25 -54.27 17.89
N SER A 692 26.05 -53.08 17.31
CA SER A 692 24.71 -52.53 17.11
C SER A 692 23.93 -53.36 16.08
N ILE A 693 22.74 -53.81 16.46
CA ILE A 693 21.80 -54.56 15.61
C ILE A 693 20.56 -53.73 15.23
N GLY A 694 20.64 -52.40 15.42
CA GLY A 694 19.57 -51.46 15.09
C GLY A 694 18.53 -51.27 16.20
N ASN A 695 17.71 -50.22 16.06
CA ASN A 695 16.66 -49.85 17.04
C ASN A 695 17.19 -49.75 18.50
N ASN A 696 18.38 -49.17 18.66
CA ASN A 696 19.09 -49.00 19.93
C ASN A 696 19.48 -50.30 20.65
N TRP A 697 19.45 -51.43 19.93
CA TRP A 697 19.91 -52.72 20.45
C TRP A 697 21.36 -53.01 20.06
N PHE A 698 22.04 -53.65 20.99
CA PHE A 698 23.40 -54.14 20.85
C PHE A 698 23.48 -55.60 21.29
N VAL A 699 24.34 -56.38 20.66
CA VAL A 699 24.57 -57.79 20.99
C VAL A 699 26.06 -58.09 21.09
N ASP A 700 26.41 -58.92 22.06
CA ASP A 700 27.74 -59.49 22.18
C ASP A 700 27.65 -60.91 22.76
N THR A 701 28.76 -61.62 22.85
CA THR A 701 28.81 -63.00 23.33
C THR A 701 29.94 -63.19 24.33
N ILE A 702 29.61 -63.72 25.51
CA ILE A 702 30.59 -64.25 26.44
C ILE A 702 31.04 -65.62 25.87
N PRO A 703 32.34 -65.83 25.61
CA PRO A 703 32.84 -67.08 25.02
C PRO A 703 32.47 -68.33 25.82
N GLU A 704 32.55 -69.49 25.17
CA GLU A 704 32.44 -70.77 25.84
C GLU A 704 33.48 -70.89 26.97
N ILE A 705 33.03 -71.33 28.15
CA ILE A 705 33.91 -71.61 29.28
C ILE A 705 34.55 -72.98 29.03
N PRO A 706 35.88 -73.12 29.16
CA PRO A 706 36.56 -74.40 29.02
C PRO A 706 36.51 -75.23 30.33
N GLY A 707 36.48 -76.56 30.23
CA GLY A 707 36.52 -77.49 31.39
C GLY A 707 35.17 -78.10 31.77
N THR A 708 35.12 -78.83 32.88
CA THR A 708 33.92 -79.54 33.38
C THR A 708 33.49 -79.10 34.78
N GLU A 709 34.25 -78.22 35.45
CA GLU A 709 33.99 -77.78 36.82
C GLU A 709 32.86 -76.73 36.90
N GLU A 710 32.34 -76.51 38.12
CA GLU A 710 31.38 -75.42 38.40
C GLU A 710 32.10 -74.06 38.38
N ASP A 711 31.66 -73.17 37.49
CA ASP A 711 32.17 -71.81 37.31
C ASP A 711 31.03 -70.79 37.53
N THR A 712 31.35 -69.57 37.95
CA THR A 712 30.38 -68.45 38.01
C THR A 712 30.78 -67.37 37.03
N VAL A 713 29.89 -66.99 36.12
CA VAL A 713 30.11 -65.87 35.20
C VAL A 713 29.50 -64.62 35.82
N TYR A 714 30.23 -63.51 35.77
CA TYR A 714 29.77 -62.18 36.16
C TYR A 714 29.85 -61.25 34.95
N TYR A 715 28.82 -60.43 34.71
CA TYR A 715 28.84 -59.40 33.67
C TYR A 715 28.07 -58.11 34.00
N SER A 716 28.52 -56.98 33.48
CA SER A 716 27.86 -55.66 33.54
C SER A 716 27.97 -54.91 32.21
N ILE A 717 27.08 -53.94 31.99
CA ILE A 717 26.98 -53.13 30.78
C ILE A 717 27.27 -51.69 31.13
N TYR A 718 28.09 -51.03 30.34
CA TYR A 718 28.39 -49.61 30.47
C TYR A 718 27.95 -48.87 29.21
N ALA A 719 27.45 -47.65 29.38
CA ALA A 719 27.12 -46.77 28.27
C ALA A 719 27.48 -45.32 28.59
N ALA A 720 28.04 -44.63 27.60
CA ALA A 720 28.35 -43.20 27.66
C ALA A 720 27.81 -42.48 26.42
N ASP A 721 27.50 -41.20 26.58
CA ASP A 721 27.00 -40.33 25.50
C ASP A 721 28.08 -39.38 24.96
N ALA A 722 27.78 -38.65 23.89
CA ALA A 722 28.65 -37.65 23.30
C ALA A 722 28.87 -36.43 24.22
N GLY A 723 28.04 -36.29 25.26
CA GLY A 723 28.15 -35.28 26.30
C GLY A 723 29.06 -35.61 27.46
N GLY A 724 29.56 -36.84 27.53
CA GLY A 724 30.36 -37.34 28.64
C GLY A 724 29.54 -37.72 29.86
N ASN A 725 28.22 -37.91 29.72
CA ASN A 725 27.40 -38.52 30.75
C ASN A 725 27.49 -40.06 30.63
N GLU A 726 27.50 -40.76 31.77
CA GLU A 726 27.83 -42.19 31.84
C GLU A 726 26.81 -42.97 32.70
N SER A 727 26.52 -44.22 32.32
CA SER A 727 25.60 -45.13 33.01
C SER A 727 26.14 -46.57 33.02
N GLU A 728 25.76 -47.34 34.04
CA GLU A 728 26.14 -48.76 34.19
C GLU A 728 24.93 -49.60 34.62
N TYR A 729 24.83 -50.84 34.12
CA TYR A 729 23.84 -51.83 34.51
C TYR A 729 24.49 -53.19 34.87
N PRO A 730 24.20 -53.74 36.07
CA PRO A 730 23.44 -53.12 37.15
C PRO A 730 24.21 -51.92 37.72
N SER A 731 23.52 -50.93 38.28
CA SER A 731 24.14 -49.69 38.80
C SER A 731 25.14 -49.89 39.96
N ALA A 732 25.29 -51.12 40.44
CA ALA A 732 26.32 -51.58 41.34
C ALA A 732 26.49 -53.10 41.22
N GLY A 733 27.72 -53.58 41.04
CA GLY A 733 28.04 -55.01 40.97
C GLY A 733 27.94 -55.57 39.54
N ALA A 734 27.57 -56.85 39.42
CA ALA A 734 27.43 -57.53 38.14
C ALA A 734 26.22 -58.48 38.21
N ILE A 735 25.63 -58.78 37.05
CA ILE A 735 24.74 -59.94 36.89
C ILE A 735 25.61 -61.19 36.99
N SER A 736 25.15 -62.24 37.67
CA SER A 736 25.90 -63.48 37.78
C SER A 736 25.03 -64.72 37.58
N PHE A 737 25.60 -65.75 36.99
CA PHE A 737 25.02 -67.08 36.89
C PHE A 737 26.10 -68.16 36.99
N ARG A 738 25.72 -69.34 37.45
CA ARG A 738 26.62 -70.49 37.59
C ARG A 738 26.53 -71.40 36.37
N VAL A 739 27.69 -71.77 35.84
CA VAL A 739 27.86 -72.86 34.89
C VAL A 739 28.22 -74.10 35.70
N LEU A 740 27.26 -75.00 35.85
CA LEU A 740 27.29 -76.12 36.80
C LEU A 740 28.11 -77.30 36.25
N GLU A 741 28.69 -78.12 37.13
CA GLU A 741 29.48 -79.31 36.76
C GLU A 741 28.67 -80.31 35.92
N ASP A 742 29.25 -80.78 34.80
CA ASP A 742 28.68 -81.82 33.95
C ASP A 742 29.18 -83.22 34.37
N THR A 743 28.53 -83.81 35.38
CA THR A 743 28.83 -85.20 35.78
C THR A 743 28.11 -86.17 34.83
N THR A 744 28.82 -86.60 33.79
CA THR A 744 28.40 -87.41 32.64
C THR A 744 27.55 -88.67 32.94
N SER A 745 26.26 -88.47 33.20
CA SER A 745 25.21 -89.45 32.88
C SER A 745 24.02 -88.72 32.24
N TYR A 746 24.03 -88.68 30.91
CA TYR A 746 22.88 -88.22 30.14
C TYR A 746 21.84 -89.33 30.13
N THR A 747 20.60 -88.99 30.44
CA THR A 747 19.45 -89.87 30.20
C THR A 747 18.87 -89.47 28.86
N ILE A 748 19.11 -90.28 27.84
CA ILE A 748 18.46 -90.11 26.54
C ILE A 748 16.96 -90.30 26.75
N VAL A 749 16.20 -89.25 26.46
CA VAL A 749 14.73 -89.29 26.44
C VAL A 749 14.26 -89.83 25.10
N TRP A 750 14.88 -89.34 24.02
CA TRP A 750 14.62 -89.75 22.66
C TRP A 750 15.82 -89.36 21.80
N GLU A 751 16.29 -90.25 20.93
CA GLU A 751 17.36 -89.95 19.98
C GLU A 751 17.06 -90.60 18.64
N ASN A 752 17.56 -89.98 17.57
CA ASN A 752 17.61 -90.59 16.25
C ASN A 752 18.74 -89.98 15.42
N ASP A 753 19.60 -90.84 14.90
CA ASP A 753 20.71 -90.53 13.98
C ASP A 753 20.33 -90.81 12.52
N PHE A 754 19.07 -91.18 12.25
CA PHE A 754 18.50 -91.41 10.93
C PHE A 754 19.07 -92.56 10.08
N GLU A 755 20.01 -93.35 10.59
CA GLU A 755 20.63 -94.45 9.84
C GLU A 755 19.76 -95.70 9.75
N SER A 756 18.98 -95.96 10.79
CA SER A 756 18.19 -97.19 10.91
C SER A 756 16.72 -97.01 10.52
N ASP A 757 16.16 -95.82 10.75
CA ASP A 757 14.83 -95.40 10.33
C ASP A 757 14.76 -93.86 10.26
N SER A 758 13.66 -93.32 9.74
CA SER A 758 13.46 -91.88 9.59
C SER A 758 13.09 -91.15 10.90
N GLY A 759 13.29 -91.78 12.06
CA GLY A 759 12.82 -91.32 13.37
C GLY A 759 11.32 -91.46 13.58
N ASN A 760 10.62 -92.14 12.68
CA ASN A 760 9.15 -92.13 12.57
C ASN A 760 8.58 -90.70 12.53
N MET A 761 9.34 -89.74 11.99
CA MET A 761 8.90 -88.37 11.86
C MET A 761 7.85 -88.23 10.74
N GLU A 762 6.87 -87.37 10.97
CA GLU A 762 5.83 -87.05 9.99
C GLU A 762 6.26 -85.83 9.18
N ALA A 763 6.60 -86.07 7.91
CA ALA A 763 6.98 -85.05 6.94
C ALA A 763 5.79 -84.59 6.09
N ALA A 764 5.73 -83.30 5.80
CA ALA A 764 4.86 -82.67 4.83
C ALA A 764 5.62 -81.53 4.12
N GLY A 765 5.35 -81.32 2.83
CA GLY A 765 6.11 -80.38 2.00
C GLY A 765 7.35 -81.03 1.41
N ASP A 766 8.46 -80.30 1.39
CA ASP A 766 9.66 -80.67 0.64
C ASP A 766 10.56 -81.70 1.38
N TRP A 767 10.43 -81.85 2.71
CA TRP A 767 11.29 -82.75 3.52
C TRP A 767 11.43 -84.17 2.96
N GLU A 768 12.68 -84.60 2.77
CA GLU A 768 13.12 -85.92 2.27
C GLU A 768 14.11 -86.56 3.25
N TRP A 769 13.99 -87.88 3.46
CA TRP A 769 14.91 -88.69 4.28
C TRP A 769 15.79 -89.55 3.37
N GLY A 770 17.11 -89.47 3.55
CA GLY A 770 18.07 -90.17 2.69
C GLY A 770 19.47 -89.56 2.70
N ASP A 771 20.30 -90.02 1.77
CA ASP A 771 21.69 -89.57 1.56
C ASP A 771 21.72 -88.24 0.76
N PRO A 772 22.35 -87.16 1.28
CA PRO A 772 22.49 -85.90 0.55
C PRO A 772 23.52 -86.06 -0.59
N GLU A 773 23.07 -86.45 -1.79
CA GLU A 773 23.98 -86.67 -2.93
C GLU A 773 24.53 -85.35 -3.51
N TYR A 774 25.80 -85.05 -3.23
CA TYR A 774 26.50 -83.90 -3.81
C TYR A 774 26.90 -84.16 -5.28
N SER A 775 26.12 -83.63 -6.22
CA SER A 775 26.50 -83.59 -7.64
C SER A 775 27.02 -82.19 -8.00
N GLY A 776 28.03 -82.07 -8.87
CA GLY A 776 28.79 -80.81 -9.13
C GLY A 776 28.00 -79.61 -9.69
N SER A 777 26.67 -79.66 -9.75
CA SER A 777 25.75 -78.54 -10.02
C SER A 777 24.94 -78.10 -8.79
N TYR A 778 25.11 -78.77 -7.66
CA TYR A 778 24.37 -78.61 -6.41
C TYR A 778 25.31 -78.14 -5.28
N SER A 779 24.81 -77.30 -4.36
CA SER A 779 25.58 -76.68 -3.28
C SER A 779 25.05 -77.00 -1.88
N GLY A 780 24.31 -78.11 -1.71
CA GLY A 780 23.97 -78.63 -0.38
C GLY A 780 25.18 -79.23 0.34
N PRO A 781 24.98 -79.77 1.56
CA PRO A 781 26.05 -80.43 2.29
C PRO A 781 26.60 -81.62 1.49
N SER A 782 27.91 -81.87 1.58
CA SER A 782 28.56 -82.95 0.83
C SER A 782 28.30 -84.36 1.38
N ASP A 783 27.88 -84.43 2.65
CA ASP A 783 27.55 -85.64 3.42
C ASP A 783 26.62 -85.22 4.59
N SER A 784 25.93 -86.19 5.20
CA SER A 784 25.26 -86.02 6.49
C SER A 784 26.25 -85.67 7.62
N HIS A 785 25.78 -85.22 8.78
CA HIS A 785 26.68 -84.89 9.88
C HIS A 785 27.32 -86.15 10.48
N SER A 786 26.50 -87.18 10.68
CA SER A 786 26.95 -88.52 11.06
C SER A 786 26.34 -89.56 10.11
N GLY A 787 26.98 -90.74 9.99
CA GLY A 787 26.47 -91.80 9.13
C GLY A 787 26.41 -91.44 7.64
N THR A 788 25.29 -91.75 6.99
CA THR A 788 25.01 -91.54 5.56
C THR A 788 23.62 -90.96 5.27
N LEU A 789 22.67 -90.98 6.21
CA LEU A 789 21.28 -90.59 6.01
C LEU A 789 20.93 -89.42 6.93
N CYS A 790 20.19 -88.44 6.42
CA CYS A 790 19.66 -87.34 7.22
C CYS A 790 18.28 -86.90 6.69
N TRP A 791 17.69 -85.88 7.32
CA TRP A 791 16.54 -85.19 6.75
C TRP A 791 17.00 -83.89 6.10
N GLY A 792 16.58 -83.65 4.86
CA GLY A 792 16.82 -82.39 4.14
C GLY A 792 15.54 -81.88 3.50
N THR A 793 15.39 -80.56 3.37
CA THR A 793 14.23 -80.00 2.67
C THR A 793 14.18 -80.39 1.20
N VAL A 794 15.29 -80.73 0.55
CA VAL A 794 15.37 -81.50 -0.71
C VAL A 794 16.78 -82.07 -0.74
N LEU A 795 16.99 -83.38 -0.90
CA LEU A 795 18.34 -83.98 -0.73
C LEU A 795 19.27 -83.79 -1.93
N THR A 796 18.70 -83.59 -3.12
CA THR A 796 19.45 -83.56 -4.40
C THR A 796 19.24 -82.28 -5.21
N GLY A 797 18.74 -81.21 -4.57
CA GLY A 797 18.35 -79.98 -5.24
C GLY A 797 17.87 -78.89 -4.26
N ASP A 798 17.36 -77.80 -4.81
CA ASP A 798 16.86 -76.68 -4.01
C ASP A 798 15.40 -76.88 -3.58
N TYR A 799 14.98 -76.27 -2.45
CA TYR A 799 13.60 -76.31 -1.97
C TYR A 799 12.59 -75.66 -2.94
N SER A 800 11.28 -75.90 -2.74
CA SER A 800 10.24 -75.33 -3.60
C SER A 800 10.03 -73.84 -3.32
N ASN A 801 9.64 -73.05 -4.34
CA ASN A 801 9.06 -71.71 -4.07
C ASN A 801 7.76 -71.87 -3.26
N SER A 802 7.51 -70.93 -2.35
CA SER A 802 6.32 -70.88 -1.48
C SER A 802 6.13 -72.16 -0.66
N SER A 803 7.24 -72.74 -0.23
CA SER A 803 7.30 -73.93 0.58
C SER A 803 6.72 -73.69 1.96
N ASN A 804 6.00 -74.69 2.45
CA ASN A 804 5.53 -74.81 3.82
C ASN A 804 5.83 -76.25 4.24
N SER A 805 7.07 -76.45 4.66
CA SER A 805 7.67 -77.77 4.88
C SER A 805 7.76 -78.06 6.37
N ILE A 806 7.01 -79.06 6.81
CA ILE A 806 6.82 -79.42 8.21
C ILE A 806 7.39 -80.82 8.44
N LEU A 807 8.30 -80.95 9.40
CA LEU A 807 8.79 -82.23 9.89
C LEU A 807 8.52 -82.30 11.40
N THR A 808 7.67 -83.23 11.83
CA THR A 808 7.24 -83.33 13.23
C THR A 808 7.64 -84.68 13.83
N THR A 809 8.19 -84.68 15.03
CA THR A 809 8.54 -85.90 15.77
C THR A 809 7.30 -86.71 16.15
N PRO A 810 7.43 -88.03 16.42
CA PRO A 810 6.42 -88.75 17.20
C PRO A 810 6.24 -88.11 18.60
N PRO A 811 5.18 -88.48 19.37
CA PRO A 811 5.02 -88.00 20.74
C PRO A 811 6.20 -88.45 21.62
N ILE A 812 6.91 -87.50 22.21
CA ILE A 812 8.05 -87.75 23.10
C ILE A 812 7.63 -87.40 24.53
N THR A 813 7.62 -88.38 25.44
CA THR A 813 7.32 -88.12 26.85
C THR A 813 8.60 -87.80 27.60
N ILE A 814 8.71 -86.57 28.12
CA ILE A 814 9.83 -86.16 28.96
C ILE A 814 9.58 -86.68 30.38
N PRO A 815 10.39 -87.62 30.91
CA PRO A 815 10.13 -88.21 32.21
C PRO A 815 10.14 -87.17 33.33
N ALA A 816 9.11 -87.21 34.19
CA ALA A 816 9.04 -86.38 35.40
C ALA A 816 10.18 -86.66 36.41
N THR A 817 10.97 -87.72 36.19
CA THR A 817 12.15 -88.08 37.00
C THR A 817 13.41 -87.29 36.63
N LEU A 818 13.38 -86.47 35.58
CA LEU A 818 14.50 -85.60 35.20
C LEU A 818 14.45 -84.30 36.01
N ASP A 819 15.58 -83.95 36.63
CA ASP A 819 15.65 -82.95 37.70
C ASP A 819 16.05 -81.55 37.18
N SER A 820 15.25 -80.98 36.27
CA SER A 820 15.28 -79.57 35.80
C SER A 820 16.33 -79.11 34.77
N PHE A 821 17.04 -80.02 34.09
CA PHE A 821 17.82 -79.70 32.87
C PHE A 821 17.54 -80.71 31.76
N VAL A 822 16.68 -80.33 30.82
CA VAL A 822 16.34 -81.13 29.64
C VAL A 822 16.64 -80.32 28.40
N TYR A 823 17.40 -80.88 27.47
CA TYR A 823 17.78 -80.20 26.24
C TYR A 823 17.31 -80.97 25.03
N LEU A 824 16.92 -80.22 24.00
CA LEU A 824 16.93 -80.68 22.62
C LEU A 824 18.25 -80.21 22.00
N SER A 825 18.96 -81.12 21.35
CA SER A 825 20.08 -80.80 20.47
C SER A 825 19.96 -81.54 19.15
N PHE A 826 20.40 -80.92 18.07
CA PHE A 826 20.53 -81.55 16.76
C PHE A 826 21.62 -80.83 15.99
N TYR A 827 22.23 -81.51 15.04
CA TYR A 827 23.09 -80.88 14.05
C TYR A 827 22.25 -80.39 12.89
N MET A 828 22.59 -79.20 12.39
CA MET A 828 21.94 -78.64 11.23
C MET A 828 22.94 -78.03 10.26
N TRP A 829 22.60 -78.10 8.98
CA TRP A 829 23.24 -77.36 7.90
C TRP A 829 22.16 -76.52 7.21
N PHE A 830 22.48 -75.27 6.87
CA PHE A 830 21.48 -74.30 6.45
C PHE A 830 21.97 -73.42 5.29
N TYR A 831 21.16 -73.28 4.24
CA TYR A 831 21.34 -72.27 3.18
C TYR A 831 19.99 -71.90 2.55
N SER A 832 19.52 -70.67 2.80
CA SER A 832 18.24 -70.14 2.29
C SER A 832 18.39 -68.73 1.68
N GLU A 833 17.34 -68.17 1.09
CA GLU A 833 17.32 -66.74 0.81
C GLU A 833 17.25 -65.92 2.11
N ASN A 834 18.25 -65.08 2.35
CA ASN A 834 18.32 -64.21 3.52
C ASN A 834 17.05 -63.38 3.72
N TYR A 835 16.53 -63.32 4.95
CA TYR A 835 15.31 -62.60 5.38
C TYR A 835 13.97 -63.12 4.85
N TYR A 836 13.93 -63.75 3.67
CA TYR A 836 12.69 -64.16 3.02
C TYR A 836 12.35 -65.63 3.30
N ASP A 837 13.36 -66.49 3.39
CA ASP A 837 13.22 -67.94 3.54
C ASP A 837 13.99 -68.42 4.77
N GLY A 838 13.45 -69.38 5.51
CA GLY A 838 14.12 -69.82 6.73
C GLY A 838 13.42 -70.95 7.46
N GLY A 839 14.01 -71.32 8.60
CA GLY A 839 13.60 -72.47 9.40
C GLY A 839 13.57 -72.16 10.89
N ASN A 840 12.54 -72.62 11.58
CA ASN A 840 12.44 -72.53 13.04
C ASN A 840 11.99 -73.85 13.68
N VAL A 841 12.15 -73.91 15.01
CA VAL A 841 11.76 -75.05 15.84
C VAL A 841 10.56 -74.65 16.68
N LYS A 842 9.54 -75.50 16.69
CA LYS A 842 8.33 -75.32 17.47
C LYS A 842 8.06 -76.51 18.38
N ILE A 843 7.37 -76.26 19.48
CA ILE A 843 6.91 -77.29 20.42
C ILE A 843 5.39 -77.25 20.57
N SER A 844 4.79 -78.42 20.81
CA SER A 844 3.37 -78.58 21.12
C SER A 844 3.17 -79.65 22.20
N LEU A 845 2.11 -79.51 23.01
CA LEU A 845 1.66 -80.53 23.97
C LEU A 845 0.50 -81.39 23.42
N ASP A 846 -0.13 -80.97 22.32
CA ASP A 846 -1.35 -81.57 21.79
C ASP A 846 -1.27 -81.94 20.30
N ASN A 847 -0.12 -81.69 19.65
CA ASN A 847 0.13 -81.86 18.22
C ASN A 847 -0.77 -81.03 17.29
N THR A 848 -1.47 -80.01 17.82
CA THR A 848 -2.34 -79.12 17.04
C THR A 848 -1.89 -77.67 17.12
N THR A 849 -1.50 -77.22 18.30
CA THR A 849 -1.04 -75.84 18.55
C THR A 849 0.45 -75.82 18.82
N PHE A 850 1.20 -75.18 17.93
CA PHE A 850 2.66 -75.11 18.00
C PHE A 850 3.12 -73.69 18.33
N SER A 851 4.05 -73.58 19.28
CA SER A 851 4.73 -72.34 19.65
C SER A 851 6.20 -72.42 19.27
N VAL A 852 6.72 -71.38 18.60
CA VAL A 852 8.16 -71.21 18.33
C VAL A 852 8.90 -71.14 19.67
N ILE A 853 9.95 -71.95 19.81
CA ILE A 853 10.85 -71.92 20.98
C ILE A 853 12.15 -71.22 20.61
N GLN A 854 12.76 -70.50 21.56
CA GLN A 854 14.04 -69.84 21.30
C GLN A 854 15.21 -70.80 21.54
N PRO A 855 16.17 -70.89 20.62
CA PRO A 855 17.40 -71.64 20.83
C PRO A 855 18.25 -70.96 21.91
N LEU A 856 18.97 -71.77 22.69
CA LEU A 856 20.11 -71.29 23.47
C LEU A 856 21.26 -70.88 22.55
N PHE A 857 21.45 -71.66 21.48
CA PHE A 857 22.46 -71.41 20.47
C PHE A 857 22.19 -72.23 19.20
N PRO A 858 22.51 -71.72 18.00
CA PRO A 858 22.68 -70.28 17.71
C PRO A 858 21.33 -69.57 17.80
N SER A 859 21.31 -68.29 18.18
CA SER A 859 20.08 -67.48 18.17
C SER A 859 19.48 -67.40 16.76
N TYR A 860 18.15 -67.20 16.67
CA TYR A 860 17.53 -66.81 15.41
C TYR A 860 18.10 -65.46 14.95
N ASP A 861 18.46 -65.38 13.66
CA ASP A 861 19.15 -64.23 13.07
C ASP A 861 18.16 -63.14 12.63
N THR A 862 16.92 -63.50 12.30
CA THR A 862 15.92 -62.53 11.84
C THR A 862 14.47 -62.98 12.03
N VAL A 863 13.55 -62.08 11.71
CA VAL A 863 12.11 -62.34 11.55
C VAL A 863 11.82 -62.49 10.07
N ILE A 864 11.18 -63.59 9.69
CA ILE A 864 10.93 -63.92 8.29
C ILE A 864 9.90 -62.99 7.67
N TYR A 865 10.17 -62.54 6.43
CA TYR A 865 9.29 -61.67 5.66
C TYR A 865 7.85 -62.21 5.58
N SER A 866 6.88 -61.31 5.65
CA SER A 866 5.45 -61.67 5.70
C SER A 866 4.91 -62.41 4.47
N GLY A 867 5.64 -62.41 3.35
CA GLY A 867 5.32 -63.15 2.13
C GLY A 867 5.70 -64.63 2.16
N ASN A 868 6.41 -65.08 3.20
CA ASN A 868 6.77 -66.48 3.38
C ASN A 868 5.54 -67.37 3.60
N ALA A 869 5.48 -68.51 2.92
CA ALA A 869 4.29 -69.37 2.93
C ALA A 869 4.17 -70.28 4.17
N GLY A 870 5.28 -70.52 4.89
CA GLY A 870 5.32 -71.39 6.06
C GLY A 870 5.33 -70.64 7.39
N ILE A 871 6.26 -69.71 7.55
CA ILE A 871 6.59 -69.06 8.82
C ILE A 871 6.59 -67.51 8.76
N PRO A 872 5.59 -66.86 8.14
CA PRO A 872 5.59 -65.41 7.97
C PRO A 872 5.57 -64.67 9.31
N GLY A 873 6.52 -63.76 9.51
CA GLY A 873 6.63 -62.94 10.72
C GLY A 873 7.11 -63.68 11.97
N GLU A 874 7.64 -64.90 11.81
CA GLU A 874 8.23 -65.66 12.91
C GLU A 874 9.76 -65.52 12.94
N ASN A 875 10.37 -65.62 14.13
CA ASN A 875 11.82 -65.74 14.27
C ASN A 875 12.27 -67.07 13.62
N ALA A 876 13.35 -67.02 12.85
CA ALA A 876 13.91 -68.19 12.20
C ALA A 876 15.42 -68.01 11.96
N TRP A 877 16.07 -69.08 11.53
CA TRP A 877 17.40 -69.01 10.94
C TRP A 877 17.32 -68.82 9.44
N THR A 878 18.22 -68.01 8.90
CA THR A 878 18.44 -67.78 7.47
C THR A 878 19.92 -67.96 7.11
N ASP A 879 20.34 -67.59 5.90
CA ASP A 879 21.71 -67.72 5.39
C ASP A 879 22.73 -66.73 6.00
N THR A 880 22.78 -66.68 7.34
CA THR A 880 23.79 -65.89 8.09
C THR A 880 24.57 -66.72 9.12
N ILE A 881 24.27 -68.02 9.27
CA ILE A 881 24.76 -68.84 10.38
C ILE A 881 25.58 -70.03 9.88
N GLY A 882 26.73 -70.29 10.51
CA GLY A 882 27.51 -71.52 10.30
C GLY A 882 28.35 -71.59 9.02
N ALA A 883 28.32 -70.56 8.16
CA ALA A 883 29.09 -70.48 6.91
C ALA A 883 28.98 -71.74 6.04
N HIS A 884 27.77 -72.29 5.92
CA HIS A 884 27.49 -73.54 5.19
C HIS A 884 28.27 -74.75 5.72
N ASN A 885 28.42 -74.86 7.05
CA ASN A 885 28.90 -76.05 7.75
C ASN A 885 27.83 -76.59 8.70
N TRP A 886 27.96 -77.86 9.07
CA TRP A 886 27.15 -78.45 10.13
C TRP A 886 27.44 -77.75 11.46
N ILE A 887 26.39 -77.27 12.12
CA ILE A 887 26.45 -76.63 13.43
C ILE A 887 25.43 -77.26 14.37
N GLN A 888 25.77 -77.37 15.65
CA GLN A 888 24.84 -77.90 16.64
C GLN A 888 23.90 -76.80 17.13
N ALA A 889 22.60 -77.02 16.99
CA ALA A 889 21.57 -76.20 17.62
C ALA A 889 21.16 -76.83 18.97
N LYS A 890 20.91 -76.00 19.98
CA LYS A 890 20.54 -76.42 21.34
C LYS A 890 19.38 -75.58 21.88
N PHE A 891 18.42 -76.23 22.53
CA PHE A 891 17.24 -75.61 23.15
C PHE A 891 17.05 -76.13 24.57
N ASP A 892 16.59 -75.26 25.47
CA ASP A 892 16.17 -75.63 26.81
C ASP A 892 14.69 -76.07 26.81
N LEU A 893 14.46 -77.32 27.19
CA LEU A 893 13.14 -77.94 27.33
C LEU A 893 12.76 -78.21 28.79
N SER A 894 13.50 -77.66 29.76
CA SER A 894 13.31 -77.96 31.19
C SER A 894 11.92 -77.59 31.71
N ASN A 895 11.24 -76.62 31.09
CA ASN A 895 9.85 -76.26 31.41
C ASN A 895 8.80 -77.32 31.00
N TYR A 896 9.20 -78.35 30.24
CA TYR A 896 8.32 -79.40 29.73
C TYR A 896 8.57 -80.76 30.42
N VAL A 897 9.33 -80.78 31.51
CA VAL A 897 9.53 -81.99 32.34
C VAL A 897 8.19 -82.54 32.82
N GLY A 898 7.96 -83.83 32.58
CA GLY A 898 6.72 -84.52 32.95
C GLY A 898 5.62 -84.47 31.89
N GLU A 899 5.82 -83.71 30.82
CA GLU A 899 4.85 -83.57 29.73
C GLU A 899 5.20 -84.46 28.53
N THR A 900 4.21 -84.73 27.68
CA THR A 900 4.41 -85.30 26.34
C THR A 900 4.46 -84.17 25.32
N VAL A 901 5.56 -84.09 24.57
CA VAL A 901 5.83 -83.01 23.62
C VAL A 901 5.96 -83.52 22.19
N TYR A 902 5.69 -82.62 21.24
CA TYR A 902 5.94 -82.77 19.81
C TYR A 902 6.88 -81.67 19.37
N ILE A 903 8.01 -82.03 18.78
CA ILE A 903 8.97 -81.08 18.20
C ILE A 903 8.72 -80.98 16.70
N ARG A 904 8.67 -79.76 16.18
CA ARG A 904 8.47 -79.47 14.77
C ARG A 904 9.59 -78.62 14.23
N PHE A 905 10.25 -79.12 13.19
CA PHE A 905 11.14 -78.36 12.32
C PHE A 905 10.28 -77.82 11.18
N HIS A 906 10.14 -76.49 11.12
CA HIS A 906 9.27 -75.83 10.15
C HIS A 906 10.10 -74.92 9.27
N PHE A 907 10.17 -75.26 7.99
CA PHE A 907 10.82 -74.47 6.95
C PHE A 907 9.77 -73.80 6.07
N GLY A 908 9.99 -72.55 5.70
CA GLY A 908 9.13 -71.86 4.74
C GLY A 908 9.93 -71.03 3.76
N SER A 909 9.39 -70.87 2.54
CA SER A 909 9.95 -69.96 1.53
C SER A 909 8.90 -69.03 0.92
N ASP A 910 9.36 -68.01 0.21
CA ASP A 910 8.57 -67.00 -0.49
C ASP A 910 8.38 -67.36 -2.00
N GLY A 911 7.85 -66.44 -2.81
CA GLY A 911 7.52 -66.71 -4.21
C GLY A 911 8.72 -66.91 -5.17
N SER A 912 9.96 -66.68 -4.74
CA SER A 912 11.15 -66.73 -5.60
C SER A 912 12.42 -67.16 -4.85
N VAL A 913 13.51 -67.39 -5.60
CA VAL A 913 14.87 -67.63 -5.07
C VAL A 913 14.96 -68.85 -4.15
N VAL A 914 15.22 -70.01 -4.75
CA VAL A 914 15.41 -71.26 -4.01
C VAL A 914 16.89 -71.57 -3.78
N ARG A 915 17.17 -72.33 -2.72
CA ARG A 915 18.51 -72.77 -2.29
C ARG A 915 18.44 -74.20 -1.74
N PRO A 916 19.58 -74.83 -1.41
CA PRO A 916 19.62 -76.17 -0.81
C PRO A 916 18.73 -76.37 0.43
N GLY A 917 18.50 -75.31 1.22
CA GLY A 917 17.54 -75.31 2.33
C GLY A 917 18.11 -75.79 3.65
N TRP A 918 17.31 -76.58 4.37
CA TRP A 918 17.62 -76.99 5.74
C TRP A 918 17.80 -78.50 5.84
N TYR A 919 18.93 -78.89 6.42
CA TYR A 919 19.28 -80.26 6.75
C TYR A 919 19.40 -80.42 8.26
N ILE A 920 18.89 -81.53 8.79
CA ILE A 920 19.01 -81.88 10.20
C ILE A 920 19.48 -83.32 10.37
N ASP A 921 20.29 -83.52 11.40
CA ASP A 921 20.89 -84.81 11.74
C ASP A 921 21.14 -84.91 13.26
N ASP A 922 21.36 -86.13 13.76
CA ASP A 922 21.68 -86.43 15.17
C ASP A 922 20.74 -85.75 16.18
N VAL A 923 19.42 -85.93 16.02
CA VAL A 923 18.43 -85.28 16.88
C VAL A 923 18.32 -86.04 18.19
N THR A 924 18.67 -85.35 19.29
CA THR A 924 18.67 -85.91 20.65
C THR A 924 17.92 -85.02 21.61
N ILE A 925 16.99 -85.61 22.36
CA ILE A 925 16.45 -85.05 23.60
C ILE A 925 17.04 -85.83 24.76
N TYR A 926 17.73 -85.14 25.65
CA TYR A 926 18.35 -85.75 26.81
C TYR A 926 18.14 -84.90 28.06
N GLY A 927 17.98 -85.58 29.19
CA GLY A 927 18.04 -84.96 30.51
C GLY A 927 19.38 -85.24 31.17
N LEU A 928 19.84 -84.30 31.98
CA LEU A 928 21.02 -84.51 32.83
C LEU A 928 20.54 -84.91 34.24
N GLY A 929 21.01 -86.06 34.75
CA GLY A 929 20.66 -86.54 36.09
C GLY A 929 21.45 -85.81 37.18
N ARG A 930 20.78 -85.25 38.19
CA ARG A 930 21.44 -84.73 39.40
C ARG A 930 21.37 -85.72 40.57
N THR A 931 22.49 -85.92 41.26
CA THR A 931 22.49 -86.35 42.67
C THR A 931 22.86 -85.15 43.52
N GLY A 932 21.89 -84.27 43.82
CA GLY A 932 22.11 -83.13 44.71
C GLY A 932 20.98 -82.11 44.68
N THR A 933 20.35 -81.90 45.83
CA THR A 933 19.34 -80.85 46.06
C THR A 933 19.94 -79.47 45.82
N VAL A 934 19.43 -78.75 44.82
CA VAL A 934 19.75 -77.33 44.61
C VAL A 934 18.59 -76.45 45.07
N SER A 935 18.96 -75.46 45.87
CA SER A 935 18.13 -74.33 46.26
C SER A 935 17.49 -73.69 45.03
N LYS A 936 16.17 -73.51 45.07
CA LYS A 936 15.43 -72.70 44.10
C LYS A 936 16.04 -71.29 44.08
N ASP A 937 16.35 -70.73 42.91
CA ASP A 937 16.88 -69.37 42.77
C ASP A 937 15.86 -68.35 43.24
N ILE A 938 16.08 -67.81 44.43
CA ILE A 938 15.26 -66.77 45.04
C ILE A 938 15.97 -65.43 44.81
N PRO A 939 15.41 -64.52 44.00
CA PRO A 939 16.03 -63.22 43.77
C PRO A 939 16.08 -62.38 45.05
N GLU A 940 17.17 -61.63 45.26
CA GLU A 940 17.37 -60.83 46.48
C GLU A 940 16.28 -59.74 46.67
N LYS A 941 15.67 -59.30 45.58
CA LYS A 941 14.55 -58.33 45.54
C LYS A 941 13.54 -58.70 44.47
N ASP A 942 12.28 -58.30 44.69
CA ASP A 942 11.23 -58.49 43.68
C ASP A 942 11.47 -57.56 42.48
N PHE A 943 11.24 -58.06 41.27
CA PHE A 943 11.39 -57.30 40.03
C PHE A 943 10.28 -57.62 39.03
N LEU A 944 10.08 -56.74 38.04
CA LEU A 944 9.15 -56.91 36.93
C LEU A 944 9.85 -56.52 35.62
N CYS A 945 9.98 -57.49 34.73
CA CYS A 945 10.44 -57.32 33.36
C CYS A 945 9.27 -57.60 32.40
N VAL A 946 9.22 -56.86 31.30
CA VAL A 946 8.23 -57.07 30.25
C VAL A 946 8.94 -57.03 28.92
N ASP A 947 8.69 -58.03 28.08
CA ASP A 947 9.28 -58.16 26.76
C ASP A 947 8.17 -58.15 25.69
N PRO A 948 8.09 -57.11 24.85
CA PRO A 948 7.21 -57.10 23.69
C PRO A 948 7.76 -58.01 22.59
N LEU A 949 7.17 -59.19 22.47
CA LEU A 949 7.32 -60.06 21.30
C LEU A 949 6.18 -59.72 20.30
N SER A 950 6.35 -59.98 19.01
CA SER A 950 5.32 -59.67 18.00
C SER A 950 3.95 -60.28 18.39
N GLU A 951 2.95 -59.42 18.63
CA GLU A 951 1.62 -59.74 19.18
C GLU A 951 1.54 -60.39 20.59
N LYS A 952 2.67 -60.62 21.27
CA LYS A 952 2.73 -61.25 22.59
C LYS A 952 3.51 -60.39 23.59
N LEU A 953 3.07 -60.42 24.84
CA LEU A 953 3.74 -59.78 25.95
C LEU A 953 4.23 -60.87 26.90
N GLU A 954 5.54 -61.06 26.98
CA GLU A 954 6.13 -61.85 28.03
C GLU A 954 6.29 -60.99 29.28
N ILE A 955 5.91 -61.53 30.43
CA ILE A 955 6.11 -60.90 31.74
C ILE A 955 6.94 -61.87 32.56
N THR A 956 8.15 -61.44 32.90
CA THR A 956 9.02 -62.15 33.84
C THR A 956 9.08 -61.37 35.15
N PHE A 957 8.78 -62.00 36.27
CA PHE A 957 8.88 -61.37 37.59
C PHE A 957 9.57 -62.29 38.60
N GLY A 958 10.47 -61.70 39.39
CA GLY A 958 11.13 -62.38 40.48
C GLY A 958 10.47 -62.06 41.82
N LEU A 959 10.36 -63.06 42.70
CA LEU A 959 9.87 -62.89 44.07
C LEU A 959 10.92 -63.37 45.08
N SER A 960 11.34 -62.46 45.95
CA SER A 960 12.29 -62.74 47.03
C SER A 960 11.73 -63.66 48.12
N HIS A 961 10.42 -63.75 48.25
CA HIS A 961 9.71 -64.60 49.21
C HIS A 961 8.38 -65.06 48.60
N GLN A 962 7.77 -66.10 49.16
CA GLN A 962 6.40 -66.44 48.79
C GLN A 962 5.48 -65.26 49.15
N THR A 963 4.81 -64.68 48.15
CA THR A 963 3.88 -63.56 48.35
C THR A 963 2.69 -63.67 47.40
N ASP A 964 1.59 -63.07 47.81
CA ASP A 964 0.49 -62.81 46.90
C ASP A 964 0.88 -61.69 45.94
N ILE A 965 0.57 -61.90 44.67
CA ILE A 965 0.77 -60.89 43.63
C ILE A 965 -0.55 -60.54 42.93
N SER A 966 -0.59 -59.34 42.35
CA SER A 966 -1.62 -58.93 41.40
C SER A 966 -0.99 -58.26 40.17
N ILE A 967 -0.98 -58.93 39.02
CA ILE A 967 -0.54 -58.34 37.75
C ILE A 967 -1.76 -57.87 36.94
N ARG A 968 -1.75 -56.61 36.52
CA ARG A 968 -2.81 -55.94 35.75
C ARG A 968 -2.21 -55.28 34.52
N ILE A 969 -2.92 -55.35 33.40
CA ILE A 969 -2.48 -54.77 32.13
C ILE A 969 -3.53 -53.75 31.70
N TYR A 970 -3.13 -52.50 31.56
CA TYR A 970 -4.00 -51.39 31.13
C TYR A 970 -3.65 -50.96 29.71
N ASP A 971 -4.64 -50.60 28.90
CA ASP A 971 -4.41 -49.85 27.66
C ASP A 971 -4.18 -48.36 27.96
N ILE A 972 -3.85 -47.55 26.95
CA ILE A 972 -3.61 -46.11 27.10
C ILE A 972 -4.77 -45.32 27.71
N THR A 973 -5.99 -45.85 27.66
CA THR A 973 -7.17 -45.20 28.22
C THR A 973 -7.35 -45.51 29.71
N GLY A 974 -6.44 -46.31 30.30
CA GLY A 974 -6.53 -46.78 31.67
C GLY A 974 -7.51 -47.95 31.83
N ARG A 975 -8.03 -48.52 30.74
CA ARG A 975 -8.93 -49.66 30.79
C ARG A 975 -8.13 -50.95 30.98
N LEU A 976 -8.54 -51.75 31.94
CA LEU A 976 -7.97 -53.08 32.18
C LEU A 976 -8.30 -54.01 31.00
N VAL A 977 -7.27 -54.56 30.36
CA VAL A 977 -7.40 -55.27 29.08
C VAL A 977 -7.72 -56.76 29.26
N ARG A 978 -7.44 -57.33 30.45
CA ARG A 978 -7.66 -58.74 30.80
C ARG A 978 -7.94 -58.96 32.28
N LYS A 979 -8.39 -60.17 32.64
CA LYS A 979 -8.48 -60.60 34.04
C LYS A 979 -7.09 -60.55 34.68
N PRO A 980 -6.93 -59.94 35.87
CA PRO A 980 -5.64 -59.86 36.55
C PRO A 980 -5.12 -61.25 36.93
N ILE A 981 -3.80 -61.48 36.83
CA ILE A 981 -3.19 -62.62 37.52
C ILE A 981 -3.25 -62.29 39.00
N ARG A 982 -3.86 -63.17 39.79
CA ARG A 982 -3.87 -63.10 41.24
C ARG A 982 -3.64 -64.49 41.80
N GLY A 983 -2.71 -64.59 42.73
CA GLY A 983 -2.38 -65.84 43.38
C GLY A 983 -1.17 -65.69 44.30
N SER A 984 -0.98 -66.69 45.16
CA SER A 984 0.21 -66.83 45.97
C SER A 984 1.27 -67.55 45.15
N TYR A 985 2.39 -66.88 44.88
CA TYR A 985 3.50 -67.44 44.11
C TYR A 985 4.67 -67.70 45.05
N GLN A 986 5.35 -68.84 44.85
CA GLN A 986 6.54 -69.20 45.62
C GLN A 986 7.67 -68.21 45.39
N ALA A 987 8.63 -68.15 46.32
CA ALA A 987 9.88 -67.44 46.08
C ALA A 987 10.58 -68.03 44.83
N GLY A 988 11.10 -67.14 43.98
CA GLY A 988 11.78 -67.47 42.73
C GLY A 988 11.34 -66.65 41.53
N ILE A 989 11.89 -66.96 40.36
CA ILE A 989 11.58 -66.30 39.10
C ILE A 989 10.38 -67.00 38.44
N HIS A 990 9.43 -66.20 37.95
CA HIS A 990 8.22 -66.67 37.29
C HIS A 990 8.07 -65.98 35.94
N ARG A 991 7.59 -66.73 34.94
CA ARG A 991 7.33 -66.22 33.60
C ARG A 991 5.89 -66.50 33.20
N THR A 992 5.27 -65.55 32.51
CA THR A 992 3.92 -65.69 31.97
C THR A 992 3.77 -64.89 30.68
N GLU A 993 2.97 -65.38 29.75
CA GLU A 993 2.78 -64.76 28.44
C GLU A 993 1.33 -64.33 28.21
N PHE A 994 1.16 -63.22 27.49
CA PHE A 994 -0.14 -62.68 27.11
C PHE A 994 -0.20 -62.33 25.63
N LYS A 995 -1.17 -62.88 24.91
CA LYS A 995 -1.53 -62.35 23.60
C LYS A 995 -2.34 -61.06 23.78
N LEU A 996 -1.82 -59.96 23.24
CA LEU A 996 -2.45 -58.65 23.29
C LEU A 996 -2.59 -58.11 21.86
N ARG A 997 -3.57 -57.21 21.65
CA ARG A 997 -3.68 -56.52 20.37
C ARG A 997 -2.54 -55.53 20.22
N LEU A 998 -2.28 -55.06 19.00
CA LEU A 998 -1.36 -53.94 18.81
C LEU A 998 -1.83 -52.72 19.60
N GLY A 999 -0.90 -52.06 20.29
CA GLY A 999 -1.21 -50.92 21.16
C GLY A 999 -0.16 -50.68 22.23
N VAL A 1000 -0.30 -49.55 22.92
CA VAL A 1000 0.52 -49.20 24.08
C VAL A 1000 -0.20 -49.67 25.34
N TYR A 1001 0.52 -50.38 26.21
CA TYR A 1001 0.02 -50.94 27.45
C TYR A 1001 0.88 -50.57 28.65
N PHE A 1002 0.27 -50.60 29.83
CA PHE A 1002 0.94 -50.48 31.11
C PHE A 1002 0.73 -51.76 31.92
N VAL A 1003 1.83 -52.47 32.19
CA VAL A 1003 1.85 -53.64 33.07
C VAL A 1003 2.13 -53.16 34.49
N VAL A 1004 1.26 -53.54 35.41
CA VAL A 1004 1.35 -53.16 36.82
C VAL A 1004 1.31 -54.42 37.67
N MET A 1005 2.40 -54.71 38.36
CA MET A 1005 2.47 -55.76 39.38
C MET A 1005 2.42 -55.14 40.77
N GLU A 1006 1.51 -55.63 41.61
CA GLU A 1006 1.51 -55.40 43.05
C GLU A 1006 2.04 -56.65 43.75
N ALA A 1007 3.10 -56.51 44.52
CA ALA A 1007 3.69 -57.55 45.36
C ALA A 1007 4.18 -56.92 46.66
N GLN A 1008 3.86 -57.53 47.81
CA GLN A 1008 4.27 -57.04 49.15
C GLN A 1008 3.95 -55.55 49.43
N GLY A 1009 2.84 -55.03 48.90
CA GLY A 1009 2.46 -53.61 49.04
C GLY A 1009 3.27 -52.62 48.20
N LYS A 1010 4.20 -53.10 47.37
CA LYS A 1010 4.94 -52.32 46.37
C LYS A 1010 4.29 -52.45 44.99
N ILE A 1011 4.40 -51.40 44.20
CA ILE A 1011 3.88 -51.34 42.83
C ILE A 1011 5.05 -51.25 41.86
N TYR A 1012 5.12 -52.19 40.94
CA TYR A 1012 6.07 -52.25 39.84
C TYR A 1012 5.31 -51.93 38.55
N ARG A 1013 5.83 -51.02 37.73
CA ARG A 1013 5.18 -50.58 36.49
C ARG A 1013 6.14 -50.65 35.33
N LYS A 1014 5.66 -51.16 34.19
CA LYS A 1014 6.37 -51.10 32.92
C LYS A 1014 5.42 -50.68 31.81
N LYS A 1015 5.88 -49.75 30.98
CA LYS A 1015 5.20 -49.37 29.73
C LYS A 1015 5.71 -50.30 28.65
N VAL A 1016 4.81 -50.81 27.83
CA VAL A 1016 5.15 -51.66 26.70
C VAL A 1016 4.36 -51.24 25.48
N ILE A 1017 5.00 -51.28 24.31
CA ILE A 1017 4.36 -50.98 23.04
C ILE A 1017 4.41 -52.25 22.21
N ILE A 1018 3.23 -52.75 21.83
CA ILE A 1018 3.10 -53.91 20.94
C ILE A 1018 2.77 -53.35 19.57
N LEU A 1019 3.79 -53.32 18.72
CA LEU A 1019 3.70 -52.90 17.32
C LEU A 1019 3.66 -54.13 16.42
N ARG A 1020 3.30 -53.91 15.16
CA ARG A 1020 3.27 -54.97 14.15
C ARG A 1020 4.67 -55.30 13.69
#